data_AF-A0A1H2WRD3-F1
#
_entry.id   AF-A0A1H2WRD3-F1
#
_cell.length_a   1.000
_cell.length_b   1.000
_cell.length_c   1.000
_cell.angle_alpha   90.00
_cell.angle_beta   90.00
_cell.angle_gamma   90.00
#
_symmetry.space_group_name_H-M   'P 1'
#
loop_
_entity.id
_entity.type
_entity.pdbx_description
1 polymer ?
#
loop_
_entity_poly.entity_id
_entity_poly.type
_entity_poly.pdbx_seq_one_letter_code
_entity_poly.pdbx_strand_id
1 'polypeptide(L)'
;MKKWSRSIYLSIFIIVLILIIKVNINDEPNQISKHIPIRRENCICSLDNNLPIIVIDTNGQKIEAKKDYIETTINDRTMKIHYKSPKYQAKLKLYEPIDGYTCICKEGSPTLETDILINVRGQSSLLNPKKQYTINFIDESGHENHLEILGLPKHDKWVLNGSYGDRSLIRNYLAYKMSAQVMEYVPRTCFVEVYLNDDLSNEITYESHYLGVYILTEKIERGEKRINIKKNDDKYADISFIIARDKIKMGDPVLKTHWSQLEDDYIIDEYGNIRMRTVITVIYPGASTLTPELEERIVNYLNEFEYVLKSNYFNDRRLGYRRYIDVDSFVNFAMINEIFKNFDGGDVSTYFYKDIGGLMKAGPIWDFDLTLGNTTYESANEPTGFRMINTLWFDRLFQDPYFADRYRKVLYPYYRKTIWTTVDIDEGFNRGNVTEIKQGEQIVQLLDYIYKSGCIGAIIYSWQDDWSKTTAFNLMEDYSDESSSTYWYDVQASDESFGLMAFRPKGKGYGILIDGHFSDWDNINPISKNYDIRVTSDTSYFYLYFKKEGLSLTNDTIYIGLDITPFSGSKYWENKVEFPMPVDFILELKGYNESRIVVHERYNIFNYLYKYYSNIIEKQENPPDIDSNIFSAIYLLNRKNFYFRETNTVIPPVYYETGKLVYGNANPNSSEYNSLADFNKEGDAIEIRIPWMLINIKNPLKRLAQGDFYSKGLDSQVFIKNIGLSICYEGKNYRFTTEKITYKIPSFKNIKYDQILKKSYYIIMDYWKDN
;
A
#
# COMPACT_ATOMS: atom_id res chain seq x y z
N MET A 1 -67.38 0.08 -18.99
CA MET A 1 -66.62 0.31 -17.73
C MET A 1 -65.13 -0.07 -17.77
N LYS A 2 -64.49 -0.28 -18.94
CA LYS A 2 -63.07 -0.73 -19.03
C LYS A 2 -62.06 0.30 -19.58
N LYS A 3 -62.46 1.55 -19.84
CA LYS A 3 -61.55 2.62 -20.30
C LYS A 3 -61.11 3.60 -19.22
N TRP A 4 -61.80 3.66 -18.08
CA TRP A 4 -61.47 4.60 -16.99
C TRP A 4 -60.49 4.03 -15.95
N SER A 5 -60.33 2.70 -15.85
CA SER A 5 -59.40 2.11 -14.88
C SER A 5 -57.93 2.29 -15.28
N ARG A 6 -57.58 2.24 -16.57
CA ARG A 6 -56.19 2.39 -17.03
C ARG A 6 -55.61 3.79 -16.76
N SER A 7 -56.39 4.86 -16.96
CA SER A 7 -55.92 6.20 -16.60
C SER A 7 -55.77 6.37 -15.09
N ILE A 8 -56.65 5.78 -14.29
CA ILE A 8 -56.55 5.84 -12.82
C ILE A 8 -55.32 5.08 -12.32
N TYR A 9 -55.04 3.88 -12.84
CA TYR A 9 -53.83 3.13 -12.49
C TYR A 9 -52.55 3.82 -12.97
N LEU A 10 -52.56 4.46 -14.15
CA LEU A 10 -51.40 5.21 -14.64
C LEU A 10 -51.17 6.48 -13.82
N SER A 11 -52.23 7.18 -13.42
CA SER A 11 -52.15 8.34 -12.52
C SER A 11 -51.68 7.95 -11.12
N ILE A 12 -52.16 6.84 -10.55
CA ILE A 12 -51.68 6.32 -9.26
C ILE A 12 -50.21 5.89 -9.37
N PHE A 13 -49.82 5.23 -10.46
CA PHE A 13 -48.44 4.82 -10.68
C PHE A 13 -47.50 6.02 -10.84
N ILE A 14 -47.92 7.07 -11.55
CA ILE A 14 -47.17 8.33 -11.69
C ILE A 14 -47.10 9.07 -10.34
N ILE A 15 -48.18 9.08 -9.55
CA ILE A 15 -48.18 9.69 -8.21
C ILE A 15 -47.25 8.94 -7.25
N VAL A 16 -47.24 7.60 -7.28
CA VAL A 16 -46.31 6.77 -6.49
C VAL A 16 -44.87 6.95 -6.96
N LEU A 17 -44.62 7.06 -8.28
CA LEU A 17 -43.30 7.34 -8.82
C LEU A 17 -42.82 8.76 -8.42
N ILE A 18 -43.69 9.76 -8.45
CA ILE A 18 -43.40 11.13 -7.99
C ILE A 18 -43.18 11.17 -6.48
N LEU A 19 -43.89 10.36 -5.69
CA LEU A 19 -43.69 10.23 -4.25
C LEU A 19 -42.37 9.51 -3.91
N ILE A 20 -42.00 8.46 -4.65
CA ILE A 20 -40.70 7.78 -4.50
C ILE A 20 -39.56 8.71 -4.93
N ILE A 21 -39.75 9.49 -6.00
CA ILE A 21 -38.79 10.50 -6.44
C ILE A 21 -38.71 11.66 -5.43
N LYS A 22 -39.82 12.09 -4.80
CA LYS A 22 -39.80 13.11 -3.74
C LYS A 22 -39.20 12.61 -2.42
N VAL A 23 -39.39 11.34 -2.07
CA VAL A 23 -38.76 10.75 -0.87
C VAL A 23 -37.25 10.54 -1.10
N ASN A 24 -36.81 10.32 -2.34
CA ASN A 24 -35.37 10.27 -2.71
C ASN A 24 -34.73 11.62 -3.10
N ILE A 25 -35.47 12.73 -3.06
CA ILE A 25 -34.94 14.09 -3.38
C ILE A 25 -34.95 15.01 -2.15
N ASN A 26 -35.34 14.52 -0.97
CA ASN A 26 -35.30 15.26 0.29
C ASN A 26 -34.09 14.94 1.19
N ASP A 27 -33.03 14.35 0.64
CA ASP A 27 -31.69 14.57 1.21
C ASP A 27 -31.20 15.91 0.67
N GLU A 28 -31.62 16.99 1.36
CA GLU A 28 -30.87 18.23 1.26
C GLU A 28 -29.41 17.89 1.58
N PRO A 29 -28.43 18.30 0.74
CA PRO A 29 -27.05 18.22 1.14
C PRO A 29 -26.97 19.04 2.42
N ASN A 30 -26.64 18.38 3.55
CA ASN A 30 -26.30 19.06 4.78
C ASN A 30 -25.47 20.27 4.39
N GLN A 31 -25.99 21.47 4.65
CA GLN A 31 -25.20 22.68 4.58
C GLN A 31 -24.02 22.41 5.50
N ILE A 32 -22.88 22.06 4.90
CA ILE A 32 -21.59 22.17 5.53
C ILE A 32 -21.54 23.65 5.87
N SER A 33 -21.81 23.97 7.14
CA SER A 33 -21.44 25.25 7.68
C SER A 33 -19.96 25.36 7.35
N LYS A 34 -19.61 26.25 6.42
CA LYS A 34 -18.24 26.71 6.27
C LYS A 34 -17.88 27.31 7.62
N HIS A 35 -17.39 26.48 8.53
CA HIS A 35 -16.65 26.94 9.67
C HIS A 35 -15.43 27.61 9.06
N ILE A 36 -15.49 28.93 9.01
CA ILE A 36 -14.33 29.77 8.81
C ILE A 36 -13.34 29.32 9.89
N PRO A 37 -12.14 28.85 9.54
CA PRO A 37 -11.19 28.38 10.52
C PRO A 37 -10.86 29.54 11.43
N ILE A 38 -11.29 29.46 12.69
CA ILE A 38 -10.71 30.29 13.74
C ILE A 38 -9.32 29.69 13.93
N ARG A 39 -8.35 30.20 13.20
CA ARG A 39 -6.93 30.01 13.50
C ARG A 39 -6.74 30.55 14.92
N ARG A 40 -6.82 29.68 15.94
CA ARG A 40 -6.41 30.05 17.29
C ARG A 40 -4.90 30.21 17.22
N GLU A 41 -4.45 31.47 17.16
CA GLU A 41 -3.06 31.91 16.98
C GLU A 41 -2.07 31.37 18.05
N ASN A 42 -2.52 30.54 19.01
CA ASN A 42 -1.75 30.06 20.16
C ASN A 42 -1.52 28.54 20.22
N CYS A 43 -1.95 27.76 19.23
CA CYS A 43 -1.61 26.32 19.19
C CYS A 43 -0.29 26.08 18.47
N ILE A 44 0.76 25.75 19.23
CA ILE A 44 1.94 25.09 18.69
C ILE A 44 1.68 23.59 18.83
N CYS A 45 1.09 22.97 17.80
CA CYS A 45 1.07 21.51 17.70
C CYS A 45 2.50 21.08 17.35
N SER A 46 3.14 20.28 18.20
CA SER A 46 4.49 19.77 17.90
C SER A 46 4.47 18.74 16.77
N LEU A 47 3.31 18.15 16.47
CA LEU A 47 3.11 17.09 15.49
C LEU A 47 1.71 17.20 14.86
N ASP A 48 1.65 17.22 13.54
CA ASP A 48 0.42 17.12 12.75
C ASP A 48 0.00 15.64 12.67
N ASN A 49 -0.91 15.20 13.55
CA ASN A 49 -1.47 13.85 13.51
C ASN A 49 -2.84 13.87 12.81
N ASN A 50 -3.14 12.88 11.98
CA ASN A 50 -4.42 12.84 11.23
C ASN A 50 -5.38 11.74 11.73
N LEU A 51 -4.99 11.04 12.79
CA LEU A 51 -5.82 10.02 13.45
C LEU A 51 -6.38 10.56 14.78
N PRO A 52 -7.53 10.04 15.26
CA PRO A 52 -7.96 10.29 16.63
C PRO A 52 -6.89 9.84 17.63
N ILE A 53 -6.70 10.61 18.70
CA ILE A 53 -5.72 10.36 19.74
C ILE A 53 -6.42 9.95 21.03
N ILE A 54 -6.00 8.83 21.61
CA ILE A 54 -6.40 8.37 22.93
C ILE A 54 -5.23 8.59 23.90
N VAL A 55 -5.46 9.40 24.93
CA VAL A 55 -4.53 9.55 26.06
C VAL A 55 -5.09 8.78 27.25
N ILE A 56 -4.29 7.90 27.83
CA ILE A 56 -4.64 7.10 29.01
C ILE A 56 -3.75 7.54 30.16
N ASP A 57 -4.34 8.07 31.22
CA ASP A 57 -3.65 8.46 32.45
C ASP A 57 -3.89 7.42 33.54
N THR A 58 -2.82 6.76 33.97
CA THR A 58 -2.87 5.68 34.96
C THR A 58 -2.52 6.16 36.37
N ASN A 59 -2.36 7.47 36.57
CA ASN A 59 -1.91 8.06 37.84
C ASN A 59 -0.63 7.38 38.36
N GLY A 60 0.35 7.18 37.48
CA GLY A 60 1.65 6.59 37.82
C GLY A 60 1.66 5.05 37.93
N GLN A 61 0.53 4.37 37.68
CA GLN A 61 0.46 2.91 37.72
C GLN A 61 1.03 2.30 36.44
N LYS A 62 2.00 1.38 36.57
CA LYS A 62 2.47 0.56 35.45
C LYS A 62 1.44 -0.52 35.14
N ILE A 63 1.00 -0.58 33.88
CA ILE A 63 0.00 -1.56 33.42
C ILE A 63 0.70 -2.87 33.05
N GLU A 64 0.77 -3.80 34.01
CA GLU A 64 1.57 -5.00 33.87
C GLU A 64 0.83 -6.18 33.21
N ALA A 65 1.59 -6.99 32.48
CA ALA A 65 1.13 -8.26 31.93
C ALA A 65 1.39 -9.40 32.92
N LYS A 66 0.34 -10.17 33.28
CA LYS A 66 0.49 -11.38 34.08
C LYS A 66 0.88 -12.56 33.18
N LYS A 67 2.14 -12.99 33.25
CA LYS A 67 2.70 -14.06 32.38
C LYS A 67 2.59 -15.46 32.99
N ASP A 68 2.33 -15.53 34.29
CA ASP A 68 2.26 -16.78 35.04
C ASP A 68 1.19 -17.71 34.49
N TYR A 69 1.43 -19.01 34.61
CA TYR A 69 0.48 -20.06 34.29
C TYR A 69 0.56 -21.18 35.34
N ILE A 70 -0.48 -21.99 35.40
CA ILE A 70 -0.46 -23.29 36.08
C ILE A 70 -0.63 -24.40 35.05
N GLU A 71 -0.07 -25.57 35.35
CA GLU A 71 -0.39 -26.80 34.62
C GLU A 71 -1.46 -27.55 35.39
N THR A 72 -2.56 -27.89 34.73
CA THR A 72 -3.65 -28.65 35.31
C THR A 72 -4.31 -29.53 34.27
N THR A 73 -5.06 -30.53 34.73
CA THR A 73 -5.78 -31.46 33.86
C THR A 73 -7.17 -30.92 33.55
N ILE A 74 -7.43 -30.57 32.29
CA ILE A 74 -8.77 -30.24 31.77
C ILE A 74 -9.14 -31.29 30.71
N ASN A 75 -10.32 -31.90 30.84
CA ASN A 75 -10.79 -32.97 29.95
C ASN A 75 -9.73 -34.07 29.75
N ASP A 76 -9.19 -34.55 30.88
CA ASP A 76 -8.16 -35.58 30.96
C ASP A 76 -6.80 -35.21 30.32
N ARG A 77 -6.53 -33.90 30.12
CA ARG A 77 -5.28 -33.41 29.48
C ARG A 77 -4.58 -32.34 30.30
N THR A 78 -3.26 -32.45 30.40
CA THR A 78 -2.41 -31.39 30.99
C THR A 78 -2.38 -30.16 30.08
N MET A 79 -2.92 -29.04 30.55
CA MET A 79 -2.94 -27.76 29.85
C MET A 79 -2.29 -26.65 30.69
N LYS A 80 -1.65 -25.70 30.00
CA LYS A 80 -1.16 -24.46 30.62
C LYS A 80 -2.30 -23.43 30.68
N ILE A 81 -2.77 -23.14 31.88
CA ILE A 81 -3.79 -22.12 32.13
C ILE A 81 -3.11 -20.85 32.60
N HIS A 82 -3.22 -19.79 31.80
CA HIS A 82 -2.65 -18.49 32.13
C HIS A 82 -3.54 -17.70 33.09
N TYR A 83 -2.93 -16.97 34.00
CA TYR A 83 -3.67 -16.02 34.83
C TYR A 83 -4.10 -14.80 34.02
N LYS A 84 -5.24 -14.20 34.39
CA LYS A 84 -5.69 -12.93 33.83
C LYS A 84 -4.77 -11.81 34.33
N SER A 85 -4.47 -10.84 33.47
CA SER A 85 -3.71 -9.65 33.88
C SER A 85 -4.55 -8.78 34.82
N PRO A 86 -3.92 -8.12 35.81
CA PRO A 86 -4.61 -7.23 36.73
C PRO A 86 -5.29 -6.07 36.00
N LYS A 87 -6.39 -5.59 36.56
CA LYS A 87 -7.10 -4.39 36.10
C LYS A 87 -6.67 -3.19 36.94
N TYR A 88 -6.45 -2.07 36.27
CA TYR A 88 -6.08 -0.80 36.87
C TYR A 88 -7.15 0.23 36.54
N GLN A 89 -7.46 1.11 37.48
CA GLN A 89 -8.28 2.28 37.20
C GLN A 89 -7.42 3.33 36.53
N ALA A 90 -7.93 3.92 35.46
CA ALA A 90 -7.26 4.96 34.69
C ALA A 90 -8.30 5.95 34.15
N LYS A 91 -7.83 7.08 33.65
CA LYS A 91 -8.66 8.07 32.97
C LYS A 91 -8.32 8.09 31.49
N LEU A 92 -9.34 8.03 30.64
CA LEU A 92 -9.20 8.11 29.19
C LEU A 92 -9.66 9.48 28.70
N LYS A 93 -8.85 10.10 27.85
CA LYS A 93 -9.18 11.32 27.10
C LYS A 93 -9.09 11.03 25.61
N LEU A 94 -10.15 11.33 24.87
CA LEU A 94 -10.22 11.20 23.42
C LEU A 94 -10.11 12.58 22.77
N TYR A 95 -9.29 12.68 21.74
CA TYR A 95 -9.17 13.84 20.87
C TYR A 95 -9.45 13.40 19.43
N GLU A 96 -10.38 14.08 18.78
CA GLU A 96 -10.77 13.80 17.40
C GLU A 96 -10.20 14.87 16.46
N PRO A 97 -9.97 14.53 15.18
CA PRO A 97 -9.41 15.46 14.21
C PRO A 97 -10.35 16.64 13.94
N ILE A 98 -9.77 17.84 13.88
CA ILE A 98 -10.40 19.10 13.47
C ILE A 98 -9.64 19.59 12.24
N ASP A 99 -10.34 19.81 11.13
CA ASP A 99 -9.74 20.21 9.84
C ASP A 99 -8.61 19.27 9.35
N GLY A 100 -8.76 17.95 9.62
CA GLY A 100 -7.81 16.92 9.21
C GLY A 100 -6.64 16.69 10.17
N TYR A 101 -6.58 17.44 11.28
CA TYR A 101 -5.49 17.36 12.27
C TYR A 101 -6.01 17.16 13.69
N THR A 102 -5.31 16.35 14.49
CA THR A 102 -5.59 16.10 15.90
C THR A 102 -4.43 16.64 16.74
N CYS A 103 -4.72 17.49 17.73
CA CYS A 103 -3.71 18.02 18.65
C CYS A 103 -4.09 17.80 20.11
N ILE A 104 -3.09 17.45 20.94
CA ILE A 104 -3.19 17.52 22.40
C ILE A 104 -2.64 18.89 22.81
N CYS A 105 -3.50 19.90 22.99
CA CYS A 105 -3.06 21.24 23.42
C CYS A 105 -3.75 21.68 24.71
N LYS A 106 -3.13 22.62 25.43
CA LYS A 106 -3.59 23.12 26.73
C LYS A 106 -4.98 23.79 26.69
N GLU A 107 -5.40 24.23 25.51
CA GLU A 107 -6.74 24.80 25.22
C GLU A 107 -7.66 23.83 24.45
N GLY A 108 -7.13 22.67 24.04
CA GLY A 108 -7.87 21.61 23.34
C GLY A 108 -8.52 20.73 24.38
N SER A 109 -9.82 20.92 24.60
CA SER A 109 -10.58 20.03 25.45
C SER A 109 -10.77 18.68 24.73
N PRO A 110 -10.60 17.55 25.41
CA PRO A 110 -10.92 16.25 24.82
C PRO A 110 -12.41 16.22 24.44
N THR A 111 -12.74 15.54 23.33
CA THR A 111 -14.13 15.32 22.93
C THR A 111 -14.85 14.36 23.87
N LEU A 112 -14.10 13.47 24.52
CA LEU A 112 -14.58 12.61 25.59
C LEU A 112 -13.53 12.46 26.70
N GLU A 113 -13.98 12.57 27.95
CA GLU A 113 -13.22 12.19 29.13
C GLU A 113 -14.04 11.19 29.96
N THR A 114 -13.47 10.03 30.30
CA THR A 114 -14.17 8.98 31.05
C THR A 114 -13.20 8.16 31.89
N ASP A 115 -13.68 7.69 33.05
CA ASP A 115 -12.95 6.73 33.87
C ASP A 115 -13.03 5.33 33.25
N ILE A 116 -11.93 4.60 33.32
CA ILE A 116 -11.81 3.27 32.72
C ILE A 116 -11.16 2.27 33.67
N LEU A 117 -11.45 0.98 33.45
CA LEU A 117 -10.57 -0.11 33.85
C LEU A 117 -9.75 -0.56 32.64
N ILE A 118 -8.43 -0.62 32.81
CA ILE A 118 -7.49 -1.07 31.77
C ILE A 118 -6.72 -2.31 32.24
N ASN A 119 -6.50 -3.26 31.33
CA ASN A 119 -5.58 -4.38 31.56
C ASN A 119 -4.91 -4.84 30.27
N VAL A 120 -3.70 -5.39 30.37
CA VAL A 120 -3.07 -6.08 29.23
C VAL A 120 -3.90 -7.31 28.82
N ARG A 121 -4.05 -7.55 27.52
CA ARG A 121 -4.79 -8.69 26.95
C ARG A 121 -3.94 -9.57 26.03
N GLY A 122 -4.57 -10.65 25.58
CA GLY A 122 -3.95 -11.71 24.76
C GLY A 122 -3.29 -12.79 25.60
N GLN A 123 -2.50 -13.65 24.94
CA GLN A 123 -1.80 -14.77 25.57
C GLN A 123 -0.36 -14.87 25.06
N SER A 124 -0.17 -15.22 23.78
CA SER A 124 1.17 -15.15 23.14
C SER A 124 1.68 -13.71 23.11
N SER A 125 0.81 -12.77 22.77
CA SER A 125 1.12 -11.34 22.71
C SER A 125 1.49 -10.69 24.04
N LEU A 126 1.30 -11.37 25.18
CA LEU A 126 1.73 -10.85 26.49
C LEU A 126 3.25 -10.61 26.51
N LEU A 127 3.99 -11.31 25.65
CA LEU A 127 5.44 -11.19 25.51
C LEU A 127 5.87 -10.07 24.56
N ASN A 128 4.98 -9.55 23.72
CA ASN A 128 5.32 -8.50 22.75
C ASN A 128 5.72 -7.20 23.45
N PRO A 129 6.74 -6.46 22.96
CA PRO A 129 7.09 -5.14 23.51
C PRO A 129 5.89 -4.18 23.50
N LYS A 130 5.22 -4.08 22.36
CA LYS A 130 3.97 -3.31 22.24
C LYS A 130 2.80 -4.13 22.78
N LYS A 131 2.29 -3.72 23.94
CA LYS A 131 1.16 -4.38 24.59
C LYS A 131 -0.15 -4.04 23.90
N GLN A 132 -1.12 -4.93 24.01
CA GLN A 132 -2.50 -4.68 23.65
C GLN A 132 -3.37 -4.67 24.91
N TYR A 133 -4.39 -3.82 24.92
CA TYR A 133 -5.17 -3.53 26.12
C TYR A 133 -6.65 -3.84 25.90
N THR A 134 -7.32 -4.28 26.98
CA THR A 134 -8.78 -4.17 27.09
C THR A 134 -9.06 -2.93 27.92
N ILE A 135 -10.01 -2.10 27.46
CA ILE A 135 -10.49 -0.94 28.18
C ILE A 135 -11.99 -1.11 28.46
N ASN A 136 -12.40 -0.84 29.68
CA ASN A 136 -13.78 -0.88 30.13
C ASN A 136 -14.15 0.50 30.68
N PHE A 137 -15.12 1.18 30.09
CA PHE A 137 -15.64 2.44 30.58
C PHE A 137 -16.46 2.22 31.85
N ILE A 138 -16.23 3.05 32.85
CA ILE A 138 -16.91 3.01 34.14
C ILE A 138 -17.49 4.38 34.50
N ASP A 139 -18.55 4.37 35.29
CA ASP A 139 -19.11 5.57 35.92
C ASP A 139 -18.39 5.89 37.25
N GLU A 140 -18.77 7.00 37.89
CA GLU A 140 -18.21 7.42 39.18
C GLU A 140 -18.41 6.38 40.31
N SER A 141 -19.37 5.47 40.15
CA SER A 141 -19.65 4.37 41.08
C SER A 141 -18.92 3.06 40.71
N GLY A 142 -18.13 3.05 39.64
CA GLY A 142 -17.41 1.88 39.14
C GLY A 142 -18.27 0.89 38.35
N HIS A 143 -19.51 1.24 37.98
CA HIS A 143 -20.36 0.40 37.14
C HIS A 143 -20.07 0.59 35.65
N GLU A 144 -20.49 -0.37 34.82
CA GLU A 144 -20.30 -0.32 33.36
C GLU A 144 -20.97 0.93 32.76
N ASN A 145 -20.18 1.78 32.12
CA ASN A 145 -20.64 3.00 31.47
C ASN A 145 -20.62 2.83 29.96
N HIS A 146 -21.78 2.58 29.36
CA HIS A 146 -21.87 2.41 27.92
C HIS A 146 -21.72 3.79 27.25
N LEU A 147 -20.73 3.98 26.38
CA LEU A 147 -20.50 5.25 25.67
C LEU A 147 -20.31 5.02 24.17
N GLU A 148 -20.71 6.00 23.37
CA GLU A 148 -20.41 6.05 21.94
C GLU A 148 -19.06 6.76 21.74
N ILE A 149 -18.19 6.21 20.89
CA ILE A 149 -16.86 6.76 20.61
C ILE A 149 -16.56 6.62 19.12
N LEU A 150 -16.03 7.66 18.48
CA LEU A 150 -15.55 7.60 17.08
C LEU A 150 -16.60 7.07 16.08
N GLY A 151 -17.88 7.38 16.31
CA GLY A 151 -19.02 6.88 15.53
C GLY A 151 -19.31 5.38 15.68
N LEU A 152 -18.66 4.70 16.62
CA LEU A 152 -18.90 3.29 16.95
C LEU A 152 -20.01 3.16 18.00
N PRO A 153 -20.97 2.22 17.86
CA PRO A 153 -22.12 2.16 18.74
C PRO A 153 -21.80 2.01 20.22
N LYS A 154 -22.70 2.59 21.04
CA LYS A 154 -22.62 2.65 22.50
C LYS A 154 -22.23 1.29 23.13
N HIS A 155 -21.10 1.25 23.83
CA HIS A 155 -20.67 0.11 24.63
C HIS A 155 -19.66 0.50 25.70
N ASP A 156 -19.52 -0.33 26.74
CA ASP A 156 -18.55 -0.18 27.82
C ASP A 156 -17.18 -0.82 27.53
N LYS A 157 -17.07 -1.84 26.67
CA LYS A 157 -15.84 -2.64 26.50
C LYS A 157 -15.26 -2.56 25.09
N TRP A 158 -13.97 -2.22 25.04
CA TRP A 158 -13.22 -2.08 23.81
C TRP A 158 -11.83 -2.70 23.93
N VAL A 159 -11.20 -2.93 22.78
CA VAL A 159 -9.86 -3.47 22.68
C VAL A 159 -8.98 -2.47 21.94
N LEU A 160 -7.86 -2.09 22.55
CA LEU A 160 -6.76 -1.44 21.85
C LEU A 160 -5.82 -2.52 21.36
N ASN A 161 -6.00 -2.92 20.10
CA ASN A 161 -5.17 -3.94 19.45
C ASN A 161 -3.88 -3.31 18.90
N GLY A 162 -2.74 -3.71 19.46
CA GLY A 162 -1.44 -3.18 19.04
C GLY A 162 -0.87 -3.82 17.77
N SER A 163 -1.44 -4.94 17.31
CA SER A 163 -1.08 -5.66 16.07
C SER A 163 0.43 -5.84 15.85
N TYR A 164 1.21 -6.06 16.92
CA TYR A 164 2.68 -6.06 16.85
C TYR A 164 3.27 -7.11 15.89
N GLY A 165 2.62 -8.28 15.78
CA GLY A 165 3.02 -9.34 14.85
C GLY A 165 2.64 -9.06 13.39
N ASP A 166 1.74 -8.11 13.15
CA ASP A 166 1.32 -7.66 11.83
C ASP A 166 2.04 -6.36 11.48
N ARG A 167 3.09 -6.45 10.68
CA ARG A 167 3.88 -5.28 10.26
C ARG A 167 3.11 -4.30 9.37
N SER A 168 2.01 -4.73 8.75
CA SER A 168 1.17 -3.81 7.96
C SER A 168 0.09 -3.12 8.81
N LEU A 169 -0.19 -3.61 10.02
CA LEU A 169 -1.25 -3.14 10.93
C LEU A 169 -2.69 -3.22 10.38
N ILE A 170 -2.91 -3.71 9.16
CA ILE A 170 -4.21 -3.64 8.49
C ILE A 170 -4.90 -5.00 8.35
N ARG A 171 -4.27 -6.14 8.63
CA ARG A 171 -4.86 -7.47 8.31
C ARG A 171 -6.16 -7.74 9.04
N ASN A 172 -6.19 -7.45 10.34
CA ASN A 172 -7.42 -7.49 11.14
C ASN A 172 -8.50 -6.56 10.57
N TYR A 173 -8.12 -5.32 10.20
CA TYR A 173 -9.04 -4.35 9.63
C TYR A 173 -9.65 -4.85 8.31
N LEU A 174 -8.82 -5.35 7.37
CA LEU A 174 -9.28 -5.87 6.07
C LEU A 174 -10.22 -7.07 6.25
N ALA A 175 -9.87 -8.00 7.15
CA ALA A 175 -10.69 -9.17 7.44
C ALA A 175 -12.08 -8.77 7.98
N TYR A 176 -12.13 -7.87 8.96
CA TYR A 176 -13.40 -7.39 9.52
C TYR A 176 -14.22 -6.63 8.49
N LYS A 177 -13.62 -5.74 7.69
CA LYS A 177 -14.34 -4.98 6.64
C LYS A 177 -14.93 -5.89 5.57
N MET A 178 -14.17 -6.88 5.08
CA MET A 178 -14.67 -7.84 4.10
C MET A 178 -15.77 -8.73 4.67
N SER A 179 -15.61 -9.18 5.92
CA SER A 179 -16.57 -10.06 6.58
C SER A 179 -17.89 -9.36 6.90
N ALA A 180 -17.88 -8.04 7.13
CA ALA A 180 -19.09 -7.24 7.34
C ALA A 180 -20.06 -7.30 6.16
N GLN A 181 -19.59 -7.67 4.96
CA GLN A 181 -20.43 -7.78 3.77
C GLN A 181 -21.22 -9.11 3.71
N VAL A 182 -20.82 -10.12 4.50
CA VAL A 182 -21.40 -11.49 4.44
C VAL A 182 -21.82 -12.04 5.80
N MET A 183 -21.51 -11.35 6.90
CA MET A 183 -21.88 -11.74 8.27
C MET A 183 -22.75 -10.67 8.92
N GLU A 184 -23.70 -11.12 9.75
CA GLU A 184 -24.64 -10.24 10.46
C GLU A 184 -23.95 -9.28 11.44
N TYR A 185 -22.93 -9.77 12.12
CA TYR A 185 -22.08 -8.97 13.00
C TYR A 185 -20.62 -9.37 12.79
N VAL A 186 -19.75 -8.37 12.79
CA VAL A 186 -18.30 -8.48 12.91
C VAL A 186 -17.81 -7.30 13.76
N PRO A 187 -16.70 -7.44 14.50
CA PRO A 187 -16.13 -6.33 15.25
C PRO A 187 -15.84 -5.14 14.34
N ARG A 188 -16.40 -3.97 14.67
CA ARG A 188 -16.01 -2.73 14.01
C ARG A 188 -14.71 -2.21 14.57
N THR A 189 -13.98 -1.50 13.72
CA THR A 189 -12.63 -1.01 14.00
C THR A 189 -12.42 0.43 13.57
N CYS A 190 -11.56 1.12 14.32
CA CYS A 190 -11.05 2.45 14.01
C CYS A 190 -9.54 2.51 14.33
N PHE A 191 -8.75 3.18 13.49
CA PHE A 191 -7.34 3.44 13.80
C PHE A 191 -7.21 4.63 14.72
N VAL A 192 -6.38 4.51 15.75
CA VAL A 192 -6.15 5.54 16.76
C VAL A 192 -4.67 5.59 17.12
N GLU A 193 -4.19 6.74 17.53
CA GLU A 193 -2.90 6.85 18.22
C GLU A 193 -3.10 6.78 19.73
N VAL A 194 -2.17 6.13 20.43
CA VAL A 194 -2.29 5.95 21.88
C VAL A 194 -1.09 6.55 22.59
N TYR A 195 -1.37 7.36 23.61
CA TYR A 195 -0.41 7.84 24.58
C TYR A 195 -0.76 7.28 25.95
N LEU A 196 0.24 6.81 26.69
CA LEU A 196 0.07 6.27 28.05
C LEU A 196 0.89 7.11 29.03
N ASN A 197 0.20 7.88 29.87
CA ASN A 197 0.80 8.62 30.98
C ASN A 197 0.86 7.71 32.21
N ASP A 198 2.05 7.21 32.52
CA ASP A 198 2.31 6.31 33.64
C ASP A 198 3.43 6.81 34.57
N ASP A 199 3.80 8.09 34.48
CA ASP A 199 4.91 8.71 35.23
C ASP A 199 4.52 9.98 36.01
N LEU A 200 3.22 10.26 36.14
CA LEU A 200 2.64 11.42 36.84
C LEU A 200 2.98 12.77 36.18
N SER A 201 3.48 12.77 34.94
CA SER A 201 3.72 14.01 34.20
C SER A 201 2.40 14.74 33.93
N ASN A 202 2.43 16.08 34.06
CA ASN A 202 1.31 16.93 33.69
C ASN A 202 1.28 17.25 32.18
N GLU A 203 2.32 16.86 31.44
CA GLU A 203 2.49 17.14 30.02
C GLU A 203 2.67 15.83 29.25
N ILE A 204 1.93 15.68 28.16
CA ILE A 204 2.00 14.51 27.28
C ILE A 204 2.96 14.82 26.14
N THR A 205 4.10 14.13 26.12
CA THR A 205 5.12 14.21 25.07
C THR A 205 5.19 12.94 24.22
N TYR A 206 5.65 13.08 22.98
CA TYR A 206 5.88 11.96 22.06
C TYR A 206 6.98 11.03 22.56
N GLU A 207 8.07 11.60 23.07
CA GLU A 207 9.27 10.86 23.49
C GLU A 207 9.01 9.95 24.70
N SER A 208 8.15 10.39 25.62
CA SER A 208 7.91 9.67 26.88
C SER A 208 6.68 8.77 26.86
N HIS A 209 5.60 9.18 26.17
CA HIS A 209 4.28 8.57 26.37
C HIS A 209 3.71 7.88 25.13
N TYR A 210 4.24 8.12 23.93
CA TYR A 210 3.67 7.59 22.70
C TYR A 210 3.85 6.07 22.59
N LEU A 211 2.75 5.34 22.42
CA LEU A 211 2.75 3.90 22.22
C LEU A 211 2.61 3.48 20.75
N GLY A 212 2.37 4.43 19.84
CA GLY A 212 2.14 4.15 18.42
C GLY A 212 0.67 4.04 18.03
N VAL A 213 0.44 3.62 16.79
CA VAL A 213 -0.88 3.36 16.20
C VAL A 213 -1.49 2.06 16.72
N TYR A 214 -2.78 2.08 17.08
CA TYR A 214 -3.58 0.94 17.51
C TYR A 214 -4.85 0.82 16.67
N ILE A 215 -5.43 -0.38 16.64
CA ILE A 215 -6.79 -0.59 16.15
C ILE A 215 -7.73 -0.68 17.36
N LEU A 216 -8.53 0.36 17.58
CA LEU A 216 -9.66 0.30 18.50
C LEU A 216 -10.70 -0.66 17.91
N THR A 217 -11.00 -1.74 18.63
CA THR A 217 -11.82 -2.86 18.15
C THR A 217 -12.92 -3.19 19.15
N GLU A 218 -14.12 -3.46 18.67
CA GLU A 218 -15.20 -4.00 19.51
C GLU A 218 -14.82 -5.37 20.10
N LYS A 219 -15.19 -5.60 21.36
CA LYS A 219 -15.08 -6.93 21.94
C LYS A 219 -16.26 -7.80 21.49
N ILE A 220 -16.02 -9.07 21.17
CA ILE A 220 -17.09 -10.01 20.86
C ILE A 220 -17.86 -10.33 22.14
N GLU A 221 -19.09 -9.86 22.22
CA GLU A 221 -20.03 -10.16 23.30
C GLU A 221 -21.48 -9.91 22.84
N ARG A 222 -22.42 -10.29 23.70
CA ARG A 222 -23.85 -10.06 23.48
C ARG A 222 -24.16 -8.56 23.56
N GLY A 223 -24.83 -8.02 22.56
CA GLY A 223 -25.30 -6.64 22.55
C GLY A 223 -26.22 -6.33 21.36
N GLU A 224 -27.10 -5.34 21.48
CA GLU A 224 -28.11 -5.02 20.44
C GLU A 224 -27.49 -4.64 19.09
N LYS A 225 -26.35 -3.96 19.12
CA LYS A 225 -25.55 -3.60 17.94
C LYS A 225 -24.31 -4.49 17.77
N ARG A 226 -24.20 -5.57 18.54
CA ARG A 226 -23.13 -6.59 18.44
C ARG A 226 -23.77 -7.93 18.08
N ILE A 227 -23.47 -9.01 18.83
CA ILE A 227 -24.22 -10.25 18.72
C ILE A 227 -25.58 -10.05 19.39
N ASN A 228 -26.61 -9.79 18.57
CA ASN A 228 -27.95 -9.48 19.03
C ASN A 228 -28.78 -10.75 19.30
N ILE A 229 -28.51 -11.39 20.44
CA ILE A 229 -29.28 -12.54 20.93
C ILE A 229 -30.04 -12.19 22.21
N LYS A 230 -31.17 -12.88 22.44
CA LYS A 230 -32.01 -12.67 23.62
C LYS A 230 -31.28 -13.08 24.89
N LYS A 231 -31.67 -12.47 26.01
CA LYS A 231 -31.20 -12.94 27.32
C LYS A 231 -31.89 -14.26 27.65
N ASN A 232 -31.14 -15.18 28.28
CA ASN A 232 -31.72 -16.38 28.87
C ASN A 232 -32.71 -16.01 29.97
N ASP A 233 -33.85 -16.68 29.97
CA ASP A 233 -35.00 -16.47 30.84
C ASP A 233 -35.77 -17.79 30.91
N ASP A 234 -36.16 -18.21 32.12
CA ASP A 234 -36.76 -19.52 32.40
C ASP A 234 -38.09 -19.74 31.66
N LYS A 235 -38.72 -18.67 31.15
CA LYS A 235 -39.92 -18.80 30.30
C LYS A 235 -39.64 -19.45 28.94
N TYR A 236 -38.38 -19.55 28.52
CA TYR A 236 -38.00 -20.16 27.24
C TYR A 236 -37.42 -21.57 27.44
N ALA A 237 -38.00 -22.54 26.74
CA ALA A 237 -37.50 -23.92 26.70
C ALA A 237 -36.15 -24.04 25.98
N ASP A 238 -35.81 -23.09 25.12
CA ASP A 238 -34.54 -23.02 24.40
C ASP A 238 -33.59 -21.98 25.03
N ILE A 239 -32.32 -21.99 24.62
CA ILE A 239 -31.25 -21.17 25.15
C ILE A 239 -30.57 -20.31 24.09
N SER A 240 -30.04 -19.18 24.54
CA SER A 240 -29.07 -18.36 23.84
C SER A 240 -27.68 -18.56 24.43
N PHE A 241 -26.66 -18.64 23.58
CA PHE A 241 -25.27 -18.72 24.00
C PHE A 241 -24.32 -18.09 22.98
N ILE A 242 -23.14 -17.68 23.47
CA ILE A 242 -21.95 -17.40 22.66
C ILE A 242 -20.84 -18.26 23.23
N ILE A 243 -20.24 -19.09 22.38
CA ILE A 243 -19.11 -19.95 22.73
C ILE A 243 -17.94 -19.62 21.81
N ALA A 244 -16.73 -19.90 22.28
CA ALA A 244 -15.53 -19.76 21.50
C ALA A 244 -14.65 -20.99 21.67
N ARG A 245 -14.09 -21.47 20.57
CA ARG A 245 -12.92 -22.31 20.62
C ARG A 245 -11.71 -21.40 20.73
N ASP A 246 -11.10 -21.39 21.91
CA ASP A 246 -10.01 -20.47 22.23
C ASP A 246 -9.12 -21.02 23.34
N LYS A 247 -8.01 -20.33 23.59
CA LYS A 247 -7.10 -20.60 24.70
C LYS A 247 -7.74 -20.19 26.03
N ILE A 248 -7.48 -20.97 27.08
CA ILE A 248 -8.14 -20.85 28.38
C ILE A 248 -7.34 -19.94 29.31
N LYS A 249 -8.03 -19.07 30.05
CA LYS A 249 -7.48 -18.37 31.21
C LYS A 249 -8.13 -18.81 32.51
N MET A 250 -7.45 -18.52 33.61
CA MET A 250 -7.96 -18.84 34.95
C MET A 250 -9.36 -18.26 35.17
N GLY A 251 -10.29 -19.13 35.56
CA GLY A 251 -11.69 -18.79 35.81
C GLY A 251 -12.57 -18.66 34.56
N ASP A 252 -12.07 -19.01 33.37
CA ASP A 252 -12.92 -19.13 32.19
C ASP A 252 -13.76 -20.42 32.26
N PRO A 253 -15.08 -20.36 32.01
CA PRO A 253 -15.90 -21.57 31.93
C PRO A 253 -15.51 -22.40 30.71
N VAL A 254 -15.21 -23.67 30.92
CA VAL A 254 -14.83 -24.62 29.88
C VAL A 254 -15.91 -25.69 29.79
N LEU A 255 -16.49 -25.84 28.59
CA LEU A 255 -17.52 -26.83 28.35
C LEU A 255 -16.92 -28.23 28.15
N LYS A 256 -17.62 -29.23 28.66
CA LYS A 256 -17.24 -30.65 28.55
C LYS A 256 -18.22 -31.41 27.67
N THR A 257 -18.07 -31.30 26.36
CA THR A 257 -18.86 -32.13 25.43
C THR A 257 -18.32 -33.56 25.42
N HIS A 258 -19.17 -34.53 25.13
CA HIS A 258 -18.75 -35.92 24.97
C HIS A 258 -17.74 -36.07 23.83
N TRP A 259 -17.85 -35.27 22.76
CA TRP A 259 -16.85 -35.27 21.70
C TRP A 259 -15.50 -34.76 22.20
N SER A 260 -15.46 -33.68 22.99
CA SER A 260 -14.23 -33.16 23.58
C SER A 260 -13.52 -34.13 24.54
N GLN A 261 -14.17 -35.23 24.90
CA GLN A 261 -13.62 -36.32 25.72
C GLN A 261 -13.18 -37.54 24.89
N LEU A 262 -13.53 -37.62 23.60
CA LEU A 262 -13.38 -38.82 22.76
C LEU A 262 -12.28 -38.73 21.68
N GLU A 263 -11.63 -37.59 21.46
CA GLU A 263 -10.57 -37.45 20.43
C GLU A 263 -9.16 -37.69 20.98
N ASP A 264 -8.34 -38.38 20.18
CA ASP A 264 -6.88 -38.20 20.18
C ASP A 264 -6.58 -36.82 19.56
N ASP A 265 -6.11 -35.87 20.37
CA ASP A 265 -6.31 -34.42 20.12
C ASP A 265 -5.37 -33.72 19.17
N TYR A 266 -4.78 -34.46 18.26
CA TYR A 266 -3.76 -33.90 17.41
C TYR A 266 -4.14 -33.96 15.95
N ILE A 267 -4.01 -32.80 15.30
CA ILE A 267 -3.85 -32.77 13.85
C ILE A 267 -2.37 -33.05 13.62
N ILE A 268 -2.05 -34.18 12.98
CA ILE A 268 -0.73 -34.36 12.38
C ILE A 268 -0.72 -33.48 11.13
N ASP A 269 0.08 -32.42 11.12
CA ASP A 269 0.26 -31.63 9.90
C ASP A 269 1.08 -32.40 8.85
N GLU A 270 1.20 -31.87 7.65
CA GLU A 270 1.88 -32.52 6.51
C GLU A 270 3.36 -32.86 6.78
N TYR A 271 3.96 -32.28 7.83
CA TYR A 271 5.33 -32.52 8.26
C TYR A 271 5.43 -33.50 9.44
N GLY A 272 4.31 -34.08 9.87
CA GLY A 272 4.29 -35.00 11.01
C GLY A 272 4.14 -34.31 12.38
N ASN A 273 3.91 -32.99 12.45
CA ASN A 273 3.79 -32.30 13.73
C ASN A 273 2.40 -32.50 14.32
N ILE A 274 2.36 -32.93 15.57
CA ILE A 274 1.17 -33.08 16.39
C ILE A 274 0.73 -31.70 16.89
N ARG A 275 -0.42 -31.20 16.39
CA ARG A 275 -1.03 -29.94 16.82
C ARG A 275 -2.25 -30.18 17.68
N MET A 276 -2.18 -29.76 18.95
CA MET A 276 -3.25 -29.92 19.92
C MET A 276 -4.47 -29.04 19.58
N ARG A 277 -5.67 -29.63 19.53
CA ARG A 277 -6.94 -28.92 19.36
C ARG A 277 -7.33 -28.18 20.65
N THR A 278 -7.84 -26.94 20.55
CA THR A 278 -8.26 -26.16 21.74
C THR A 278 -9.69 -26.46 22.18
N VAL A 279 -10.05 -26.03 23.40
CA VAL A 279 -11.33 -26.34 24.05
C VAL A 279 -12.41 -25.30 23.74
N ILE A 280 -13.66 -25.63 24.08
CA ILE A 280 -14.80 -24.70 23.99
C ILE A 280 -14.96 -23.95 25.32
N THR A 281 -14.93 -22.62 25.24
CA THR A 281 -15.18 -21.70 26.35
C THR A 281 -16.51 -20.96 26.17
N VAL A 282 -17.08 -20.45 27.27
CA VAL A 282 -18.34 -19.71 27.25
C VAL A 282 -18.10 -18.21 27.38
N ILE A 283 -18.61 -17.45 26.41
CA ILE A 283 -18.59 -15.98 26.42
C ILE A 283 -19.93 -15.43 26.93
N TYR A 284 -21.04 -16.04 26.51
CA TYR A 284 -22.39 -15.75 27.01
C TYR A 284 -23.16 -17.05 27.26
N PRO A 285 -23.78 -17.24 28.44
CA PRO A 285 -23.73 -16.39 29.64
C PRO A 285 -22.31 -16.16 30.15
N GLY A 286 -22.05 -14.97 30.70
CA GLY A 286 -20.74 -14.66 31.26
C GLY A 286 -20.47 -15.52 32.51
N ALA A 287 -19.20 -15.69 32.88
CA ALA A 287 -18.78 -16.58 33.97
C ALA A 287 -19.53 -16.37 35.30
N SER A 288 -19.88 -15.14 35.65
CA SER A 288 -20.65 -14.81 36.88
C SER A 288 -22.15 -15.14 36.79
N THR A 289 -22.65 -15.42 35.60
CA THR A 289 -24.08 -15.66 35.30
C THR A 289 -24.37 -17.05 34.74
N LEU A 290 -23.32 -17.84 34.46
CA LEU A 290 -23.46 -19.21 33.98
C LEU A 290 -23.80 -20.12 35.15
N THR A 291 -25.04 -20.61 35.19
CA THR A 291 -25.48 -21.62 36.17
C THR A 291 -25.16 -23.03 35.64
N PRO A 292 -25.06 -24.04 36.52
CA PRO A 292 -24.87 -25.43 36.10
C PRO A 292 -25.95 -25.92 35.11
N GLU A 293 -27.20 -25.48 35.29
CA GLU A 293 -28.30 -25.80 34.38
C GLU A 293 -28.11 -25.18 32.98
N LEU A 294 -27.70 -23.91 32.91
CA LEU A 294 -27.42 -23.25 31.63
C LEU A 294 -26.23 -23.92 30.94
N GLU A 295 -25.18 -24.26 31.68
CA GLU A 295 -24.03 -25.00 31.17
C GLU A 295 -24.43 -26.35 30.59
N GLU A 296 -25.21 -27.14 31.33
CA GLU A 296 -25.71 -28.45 30.90
C GLU A 296 -26.56 -28.34 29.62
N ARG A 297 -27.44 -27.34 29.53
CA ARG A 297 -28.26 -27.12 28.31
C ARG A 297 -27.40 -26.78 27.09
N ILE A 298 -26.33 -26.00 27.25
CA ILE A 298 -25.38 -25.71 26.16
C ILE A 298 -24.64 -26.99 25.76
N VAL A 299 -24.13 -27.74 26.74
CA VAL A 299 -23.42 -29.01 26.50
C VAL A 299 -24.31 -30.02 25.78
N ASN A 300 -25.58 -30.17 26.19
CA ASN A 300 -26.54 -31.08 25.57
C ASN A 300 -26.80 -30.70 24.11
N TYR A 301 -26.99 -29.41 23.81
CA TYR A 301 -27.14 -28.94 22.43
C TYR A 301 -25.93 -29.30 21.56
N LEU A 302 -24.73 -29.05 22.07
CA LEU A 302 -23.49 -29.36 21.36
C LEU A 302 -23.31 -30.86 21.17
N ASN A 303 -23.56 -31.67 22.20
CA ASN A 303 -23.50 -33.13 22.12
C ASN A 303 -24.43 -33.68 21.04
N GLU A 304 -25.68 -33.20 21.00
CA GLU A 304 -26.63 -33.63 19.98
C GLU A 304 -26.16 -33.28 18.56
N PHE A 305 -25.70 -32.04 18.35
CA PHE A 305 -25.15 -31.60 17.07
C PHE A 305 -23.95 -32.47 16.65
N GLU A 306 -22.99 -32.63 17.57
CA GLU A 306 -21.77 -33.39 17.36
C GLU A 306 -22.07 -34.87 17.08
N TYR A 307 -23.00 -35.50 17.81
CA TYR A 307 -23.42 -36.88 17.52
C TYR A 307 -24.04 -37.04 16.14
N VAL A 308 -24.90 -36.10 15.74
CA VAL A 308 -25.48 -36.10 14.40
C VAL A 308 -24.39 -35.92 13.35
N LEU A 309 -23.43 -35.02 13.58
CA LEU A 309 -22.32 -34.77 12.65
C LEU A 309 -21.43 -36.03 12.47
N LYS A 310 -21.22 -36.81 13.53
CA LYS A 310 -20.49 -38.09 13.51
C LYS A 310 -21.26 -39.24 12.87
N SER A 311 -22.59 -39.14 12.81
CA SER A 311 -23.44 -40.23 12.35
C SER A 311 -23.28 -40.52 10.85
N ASN A 312 -23.80 -41.67 10.42
CA ASN A 312 -23.90 -42.03 9.00
C ASN A 312 -25.00 -41.26 8.25
N TYR A 313 -25.88 -40.57 8.97
CA TYR A 313 -26.98 -39.77 8.41
C TYR A 313 -26.74 -38.26 8.62
N PHE A 314 -25.50 -37.84 8.91
CA PHE A 314 -25.17 -36.45 9.18
C PHE A 314 -25.62 -35.48 8.08
N ASN A 315 -25.62 -35.93 6.82
CA ASN A 315 -26.02 -35.16 5.65
C ASN A 315 -27.50 -35.33 5.27
N ASP A 316 -28.29 -36.05 6.07
CA ASP A 316 -29.73 -36.14 5.87
C ASP A 316 -30.38 -34.76 5.97
N ARG A 317 -31.29 -34.46 5.03
CA ARG A 317 -31.89 -33.13 4.93
C ARG A 317 -32.72 -32.73 6.15
N ARG A 318 -33.32 -33.70 6.86
CA ARG A 318 -34.25 -33.46 7.97
C ARG A 318 -33.64 -33.82 9.33
N LEU A 319 -32.87 -34.89 9.39
CA LEU A 319 -32.31 -35.44 10.63
C LEU A 319 -30.83 -35.10 10.83
N GLY A 320 -30.16 -34.61 9.79
CA GLY A 320 -28.74 -34.29 9.79
C GLY A 320 -28.39 -32.96 10.47
N TYR A 321 -27.14 -32.53 10.29
CA TYR A 321 -26.57 -31.36 10.95
C TYR A 321 -27.34 -30.05 10.67
N ARG A 322 -28.09 -29.99 9.56
CA ARG A 322 -28.85 -28.81 9.12
C ARG A 322 -29.98 -28.42 10.07
N ARG A 323 -30.37 -29.28 11.02
CA ARG A 323 -31.29 -28.95 12.13
C ARG A 323 -30.63 -28.05 13.19
N TYR A 324 -29.31 -28.04 13.27
CA TYR A 324 -28.57 -27.42 14.38
C TYR A 324 -27.79 -26.17 13.96
N ILE A 325 -27.44 -26.03 12.69
CA ILE A 325 -26.61 -24.91 12.24
C ILE A 325 -27.25 -24.16 11.07
N ASP A 326 -27.01 -22.86 11.06
CA ASP A 326 -27.19 -22.03 9.87
C ASP A 326 -26.04 -22.33 8.90
N VAL A 327 -26.34 -23.11 7.86
CA VAL A 327 -25.35 -23.58 6.90
C VAL A 327 -24.64 -22.43 6.19
N ASP A 328 -25.35 -21.36 5.85
CA ASP A 328 -24.76 -20.23 5.13
C ASP A 328 -23.78 -19.46 6.03
N SER A 329 -24.07 -19.33 7.33
CA SER A 329 -23.13 -18.73 8.28
C SER A 329 -21.83 -19.53 8.41
N PHE A 330 -21.91 -20.86 8.46
CA PHE A 330 -20.74 -21.75 8.49
C PHE A 330 -19.95 -21.69 7.19
N VAL A 331 -20.62 -21.66 6.05
CA VAL A 331 -19.97 -21.50 4.75
C VAL A 331 -19.26 -20.15 4.63
N ASN A 332 -19.91 -19.05 5.06
CA ASN A 332 -19.30 -17.72 5.04
C ASN A 332 -18.09 -17.65 5.98
N PHE A 333 -18.17 -18.25 7.18
CA PHE A 333 -17.04 -18.34 8.10
C PHE A 333 -15.86 -19.10 7.50
N ALA A 334 -16.10 -20.27 6.90
CA ALA A 334 -15.05 -21.03 6.22
C ALA A 334 -14.46 -20.24 5.05
N MET A 335 -15.30 -19.55 4.27
CA MET A 335 -14.87 -18.81 3.09
C MET A 335 -13.97 -17.64 3.44
N ILE A 336 -14.31 -16.85 4.46
CA ILE A 336 -13.46 -15.74 4.92
C ILE A 336 -12.12 -16.25 5.44
N ASN A 337 -12.12 -17.28 6.29
CA ASN A 337 -10.86 -17.84 6.80
C ASN A 337 -10.00 -18.42 5.67
N GLU A 338 -10.61 -18.98 4.62
CA GLU A 338 -9.89 -19.51 3.47
C GLU A 338 -9.30 -18.41 2.59
N ILE A 339 -10.06 -17.34 2.30
CA ILE A 339 -9.60 -16.21 1.48
C ILE A 339 -8.40 -15.51 2.12
N PHE A 340 -8.42 -15.33 3.43
CA PHE A 340 -7.31 -14.73 4.16
C PHE A 340 -6.21 -15.74 4.51
N LYS A 341 -6.42 -17.04 4.28
CA LYS A 341 -5.55 -18.12 4.78
C LYS A 341 -5.26 -17.97 6.27
N ASN A 342 -6.31 -17.81 7.09
CA ASN A 342 -6.16 -17.73 8.53
C ASN A 342 -5.67 -19.07 9.08
N PHE A 343 -4.43 -19.08 9.56
CA PHE A 343 -3.80 -20.26 10.11
C PHE A 343 -4.41 -20.71 11.44
N ASP A 344 -5.07 -19.85 12.21
CA ASP A 344 -5.72 -20.25 13.45
C ASP A 344 -7.23 -20.53 13.25
N GLY A 345 -7.77 -20.14 12.09
CA GLY A 345 -9.20 -20.27 11.76
C GLY A 345 -9.72 -21.70 11.91
N GLY A 346 -10.78 -21.86 12.71
CA GLY A 346 -11.39 -23.16 13.03
C GLY A 346 -10.81 -23.84 14.28
N ASP A 347 -9.58 -23.49 14.68
CA ASP A 347 -8.85 -24.16 15.76
C ASP A 347 -8.69 -23.30 17.02
N VAL A 348 -8.53 -21.98 16.87
CA VAL A 348 -8.43 -20.98 17.95
C VAL A 348 -9.14 -19.70 17.47
N SER A 349 -9.49 -18.78 18.37
CA SER A 349 -10.14 -17.51 18.01
C SER A 349 -11.44 -17.69 17.19
N THR A 350 -12.12 -18.81 17.40
CA THR A 350 -13.25 -19.25 16.56
C THR A 350 -14.54 -19.20 17.37
N TYR A 351 -15.48 -18.34 16.97
CA TYR A 351 -16.69 -18.06 17.72
C TYR A 351 -17.92 -18.69 17.07
N PHE A 352 -18.88 -19.09 17.91
CA PHE A 352 -20.20 -19.53 17.51
C PHE A 352 -21.24 -18.95 18.45
N TYR A 353 -22.44 -18.66 17.94
CA TYR A 353 -23.53 -18.18 18.76
C TYR A 353 -24.87 -18.75 18.32
N LYS A 354 -25.82 -18.74 19.24
CA LYS A 354 -27.19 -19.20 19.00
C LYS A 354 -28.15 -18.31 19.76
N ASP A 355 -29.28 -17.96 19.13
CA ASP A 355 -30.42 -17.30 19.77
C ASP A 355 -31.50 -18.33 20.17
N ILE A 356 -32.38 -17.94 21.07
CA ILE A 356 -33.59 -18.69 21.42
C ILE A 356 -34.47 -18.89 20.17
N GLY A 357 -34.73 -20.14 19.83
CA GLY A 357 -35.50 -20.57 18.65
C GLY A 357 -34.71 -20.54 17.34
N GLY A 358 -33.45 -20.12 17.36
CA GLY A 358 -32.57 -20.03 16.19
C GLY A 358 -31.63 -21.21 16.03
N LEU A 359 -30.99 -21.27 14.87
CA LEU A 359 -29.88 -22.20 14.59
C LEU A 359 -28.56 -21.61 15.10
N MET A 360 -27.61 -22.47 15.43
CA MET A 360 -26.25 -22.03 15.76
C MET A 360 -25.57 -21.46 14.51
N LYS A 361 -24.95 -20.30 14.66
CA LYS A 361 -24.22 -19.60 13.60
C LYS A 361 -22.72 -19.63 13.89
N ALA A 362 -21.91 -19.70 12.83
CA ALA A 362 -20.47 -19.52 12.92
C ALA A 362 -20.08 -18.05 12.75
N GLY A 363 -19.07 -17.62 13.49
CA GLY A 363 -18.66 -16.24 13.61
C GLY A 363 -19.22 -15.57 14.87
N PRO A 364 -18.97 -14.26 15.06
CA PRO A 364 -18.15 -13.39 14.20
C PRO A 364 -16.69 -13.85 14.12
N ILE A 365 -15.99 -13.46 13.05
CA ILE A 365 -14.55 -13.73 12.93
C ILE A 365 -13.73 -12.94 13.96
N TRP A 366 -12.54 -13.43 14.29
CA TRP A 366 -11.61 -12.81 15.24
C TRP A 366 -10.16 -13.23 14.92
N ASP A 367 -9.21 -12.35 15.23
CA ASP A 367 -7.74 -12.59 15.19
C ASP A 367 -7.19 -13.03 13.82
N PHE A 368 -7.01 -12.05 12.93
CA PHE A 368 -6.54 -12.23 11.55
C PHE A 368 -5.14 -11.64 11.32
N ASP A 369 -4.33 -11.48 12.36
CA ASP A 369 -2.95 -10.98 12.24
C ASP A 369 -2.02 -12.01 11.55
N LEU A 370 -2.24 -13.31 11.76
CA LEU A 370 -1.52 -14.42 11.11
C LEU A 370 -2.18 -14.87 9.79
N THR A 371 -2.39 -13.92 8.88
CA THR A 371 -3.06 -14.13 7.57
C THR A 371 -2.25 -13.52 6.43
N LEU A 372 -2.62 -13.80 5.18
CA LEU A 372 -2.04 -13.18 3.97
C LEU A 372 -0.50 -13.24 3.97
N GLY A 373 0.06 -14.43 4.15
CA GLY A 373 1.50 -14.66 4.12
C GLY A 373 2.28 -14.22 5.38
N ASN A 374 1.60 -13.90 6.48
CA ASN A 374 2.24 -13.39 7.71
C ASN A 374 2.41 -14.45 8.78
N THR A 375 3.01 -15.59 8.44
CA THR A 375 3.27 -16.65 9.40
C THR A 375 4.54 -17.42 9.09
N THR A 376 5.10 -18.10 10.08
CA THR A 376 6.29 -18.95 9.92
C THR A 376 5.98 -20.30 9.25
N TYR A 377 4.69 -20.60 9.02
CA TYR A 377 4.25 -21.85 8.42
C TYR A 377 4.06 -21.68 6.90
N GLU A 378 4.96 -22.27 6.13
CA GLU A 378 5.05 -22.11 4.67
C GLU A 378 3.73 -22.44 3.94
N SER A 379 3.03 -23.51 4.33
CA SER A 379 1.77 -23.90 3.69
C SER A 379 0.60 -22.93 3.88
N ALA A 380 0.68 -22.02 4.84
CA ALA A 380 -0.28 -20.92 4.98
C ALA A 380 0.15 -19.63 4.27
N ASN A 381 1.39 -19.58 3.77
CA ASN A 381 1.90 -18.48 2.95
C ASN A 381 1.66 -18.72 1.46
N GLU A 382 1.39 -19.97 1.05
CA GLU A 382 0.99 -20.30 -0.31
C GLU A 382 -0.42 -19.78 -0.63
N PRO A 383 -0.63 -19.14 -1.80
CA PRO A 383 -1.95 -18.65 -2.21
C PRO A 383 -2.89 -19.78 -2.66
N THR A 384 -2.42 -21.04 -2.69
CA THR A 384 -3.17 -22.21 -3.17
C THR A 384 -3.55 -23.18 -2.03
N GLY A 385 -4.35 -24.20 -2.34
CA GLY A 385 -4.79 -25.23 -1.38
C GLY A 385 -5.99 -24.81 -0.51
N PHE A 386 -6.47 -25.72 0.34
CA PHE A 386 -7.58 -25.48 1.29
C PHE A 386 -7.17 -25.82 2.72
N ARG A 387 -7.48 -24.96 3.69
CA ARG A 387 -7.21 -25.19 5.12
C ARG A 387 -8.46 -25.64 5.86
N MET A 388 -9.59 -24.96 5.68
CA MET A 388 -10.78 -25.16 6.52
C MET A 388 -11.30 -26.59 6.46
N ILE A 389 -11.07 -27.31 5.36
CA ILE A 389 -11.42 -28.72 5.18
C ILE A 389 -10.71 -29.69 6.15
N ASN A 390 -9.67 -29.24 6.86
CA ASN A 390 -8.92 -30.03 7.83
C ASN A 390 -9.12 -29.54 9.27
N THR A 391 -10.13 -28.71 9.52
CA THR A 391 -10.46 -28.17 10.84
C THR A 391 -11.70 -28.85 11.42
N LEU A 392 -11.77 -28.98 12.74
CA LEU A 392 -12.86 -29.72 13.40
C LEU A 392 -14.22 -29.11 13.06
N TRP A 393 -15.22 -30.00 12.91
CA TRP A 393 -16.55 -29.77 12.37
C TRP A 393 -16.53 -29.54 10.85
N PHE A 394 -15.68 -28.67 10.34
CA PHE A 394 -15.61 -28.35 8.90
C PHE A 394 -15.13 -29.54 8.06
N ASP A 395 -14.21 -30.35 8.58
CA ASP A 395 -13.75 -31.60 7.97
C ASP A 395 -14.90 -32.53 7.59
N ARG A 396 -15.89 -32.66 8.48
CA ARG A 396 -17.08 -33.47 8.27
C ARG A 396 -18.13 -32.74 7.46
N LEU A 397 -18.31 -31.43 7.66
CA LEU A 397 -19.26 -30.63 6.87
C LEU A 397 -18.91 -30.63 5.39
N PHE A 398 -17.63 -30.48 5.02
CA PHE A 398 -17.19 -30.47 3.63
C PHE A 398 -17.30 -31.85 2.94
N GLN A 399 -17.53 -32.93 3.69
CA GLN A 399 -17.87 -34.25 3.12
C GLN A 399 -19.32 -34.34 2.63
N ASP A 400 -20.20 -33.43 3.04
CA ASP A 400 -21.55 -33.32 2.49
C ASP A 400 -21.54 -32.52 1.16
N PRO A 401 -21.93 -33.13 0.02
CA PRO A 401 -22.01 -32.42 -1.25
C PRO A 401 -22.86 -31.15 -1.20
N TYR A 402 -23.90 -31.10 -0.35
CA TYR A 402 -24.71 -29.89 -0.21
C TYR A 402 -23.92 -28.72 0.39
N PHE A 403 -23.13 -28.95 1.44
CA PHE A 403 -22.30 -27.92 2.06
C PHE A 403 -21.23 -27.43 1.08
N ALA A 404 -20.52 -28.38 0.46
CA ALA A 404 -19.49 -28.08 -0.54
C ALA A 404 -20.04 -27.34 -1.77
N ASP A 405 -21.22 -27.72 -2.26
CA ASP A 405 -21.88 -27.02 -3.36
C ASP A 405 -22.39 -25.65 -2.93
N ARG A 406 -22.89 -25.49 -1.70
CA ARG A 406 -23.25 -24.18 -1.17
C ARG A 406 -22.06 -23.22 -1.18
N TYR A 407 -20.89 -23.71 -0.77
CA TYR A 407 -19.61 -22.98 -0.83
C TYR A 407 -19.22 -22.64 -2.28
N ARG A 408 -18.97 -23.65 -3.12
CA ARG A 408 -18.25 -23.47 -4.40
C ARG A 408 -19.12 -23.12 -5.60
N LYS A 409 -20.41 -23.48 -5.56
CA LYS A 409 -21.35 -23.26 -6.69
C LYS A 409 -22.33 -22.14 -6.45
N VAL A 410 -22.58 -21.78 -5.18
CA VAL A 410 -23.61 -20.79 -4.87
C VAL A 410 -23.05 -19.52 -4.25
N LEU A 411 -22.49 -19.57 -3.04
CA LEU A 411 -22.06 -18.36 -2.33
C LEU A 411 -20.81 -17.73 -2.95
N TYR A 412 -19.74 -18.49 -3.20
CA TYR A 412 -18.51 -17.92 -3.77
C TYR A 412 -18.75 -17.30 -5.16
N PRO A 413 -19.42 -17.98 -6.13
CA PRO A 413 -19.73 -17.36 -7.41
C PRO A 413 -20.68 -16.17 -7.32
N TYR A 414 -21.63 -16.18 -6.37
CA TYR A 414 -22.50 -15.03 -6.12
C TYR A 414 -21.69 -13.82 -5.66
N TYR A 415 -20.80 -13.98 -4.68
CA TYR A 415 -19.96 -12.89 -4.19
C TYR A 415 -18.99 -12.38 -5.27
N ARG A 416 -18.35 -13.26 -6.02
CA ARG A 416 -17.47 -12.88 -7.14
C ARG A 416 -18.17 -12.16 -8.29
N LYS A 417 -19.50 -12.25 -8.38
CA LYS A 417 -20.33 -11.49 -9.32
C LYS A 417 -20.94 -10.22 -8.72
N THR A 418 -20.84 -10.03 -7.41
CA THR A 418 -21.51 -8.94 -6.69
C THR A 418 -20.51 -8.16 -5.81
N ILE A 419 -20.42 -8.48 -4.53
CA ILE A 419 -19.71 -7.69 -3.52
C ILE A 419 -18.19 -7.89 -3.51
N TRP A 420 -17.69 -8.97 -4.10
CA TRP A 420 -16.27 -9.30 -4.20
C TRP A 420 -15.85 -9.40 -5.66
N THR A 421 -16.32 -8.53 -6.54
CA THR A 421 -15.89 -8.48 -7.94
C THR A 421 -14.46 -7.94 -8.07
N THR A 422 -13.77 -8.30 -9.15
CA THR A 422 -12.55 -7.59 -9.55
C THR A 422 -12.93 -6.37 -10.37
N VAL A 423 -12.28 -5.24 -10.10
CA VAL A 423 -12.39 -4.03 -10.92
C VAL A 423 -11.03 -3.79 -11.55
N ASP A 424 -10.99 -3.89 -12.88
CA ASP A 424 -9.79 -3.58 -13.66
C ASP A 424 -9.89 -2.13 -14.13
N ILE A 425 -8.96 -1.29 -13.67
CA ILE A 425 -8.85 0.11 -14.07
C ILE A 425 -7.74 0.19 -15.13
N ASP A 426 -8.12 0.19 -16.41
CA ASP A 426 -7.19 0.38 -17.54
C ASP A 426 -7.42 1.75 -18.19
N GLU A 427 -6.66 2.75 -17.74
CA GLU A 427 -6.78 4.15 -18.17
C GLU A 427 -5.65 4.57 -19.12
N GLY A 428 -4.76 3.62 -19.48
CA GLY A 428 -3.63 3.91 -20.37
C GLY A 428 -2.54 4.79 -19.77
N PHE A 429 -2.40 4.86 -18.44
CA PHE A 429 -1.29 5.57 -17.81
C PHE A 429 0.06 4.96 -18.18
N ASN A 430 1.03 5.83 -18.47
CA ASN A 430 2.40 5.48 -18.77
C ASN A 430 3.25 5.41 -17.49
N ARG A 431 4.19 4.47 -17.44
CA ARG A 431 5.13 4.34 -16.32
C ARG A 431 6.30 5.33 -16.35
N GLY A 432 6.48 6.11 -17.41
CA GLY A 432 7.59 7.06 -17.53
C GLY A 432 7.25 8.22 -18.46
N ASN A 433 8.11 9.23 -18.52
CA ASN A 433 7.84 10.51 -19.20
C ASN A 433 6.62 11.24 -18.61
N VAL A 434 6.57 11.34 -17.28
CA VAL A 434 5.50 11.98 -16.51
C VAL A 434 6.12 13.02 -15.58
N THR A 435 5.58 14.24 -15.58
CA THR A 435 6.03 15.28 -14.64
C THR A 435 5.56 14.98 -13.23
N GLU A 436 6.22 15.52 -12.20
CA GLU A 436 5.76 15.36 -10.81
C GLU A 436 4.32 15.84 -10.59
N ILE A 437 3.90 16.91 -11.29
CA ILE A 437 2.51 17.39 -11.25
C ILE A 437 1.58 16.34 -11.86
N LYS A 438 1.93 15.83 -13.06
CA LYS A 438 1.09 14.86 -13.76
C LYS A 438 1.00 13.53 -13.01
N GLN A 439 2.07 13.12 -12.33
CA GLN A 439 2.10 11.97 -11.42
C GLN A 439 1.05 12.15 -10.31
N GLY A 440 0.99 13.32 -9.66
CA GLY A 440 0.00 13.62 -8.63
C GLY A 440 -1.43 13.56 -9.15
N GLU A 441 -1.70 14.18 -10.31
CA GLU A 441 -3.02 14.14 -10.96
C GLU A 441 -3.46 12.71 -11.28
N GLN A 442 -2.55 11.89 -11.84
CA GLN A 442 -2.84 10.49 -12.19
C GLN A 442 -3.10 9.65 -10.93
N ILE A 443 -2.34 9.85 -9.86
CA ILE A 443 -2.57 9.18 -8.57
C ILE A 443 -3.94 9.56 -8.01
N VAL A 444 -4.29 10.85 -7.99
CA VAL A 444 -5.62 11.31 -7.53
C VAL A 444 -6.73 10.68 -8.38
N GLN A 445 -6.58 10.65 -9.70
CA GLN A 445 -7.55 10.00 -10.58
C GLN A 445 -7.72 8.50 -10.27
N LEU A 446 -6.61 7.78 -10.02
CA LEU A 446 -6.64 6.38 -9.60
C LEU A 446 -7.32 6.17 -8.25
N LEU A 447 -7.02 7.02 -7.26
CA LEU A 447 -7.66 6.98 -5.94
C LEU A 447 -9.17 7.17 -6.08
N ASP A 448 -9.59 8.16 -6.85
CA ASP A 448 -10.99 8.42 -7.18
C ASP A 448 -11.69 7.19 -7.77
N TYR A 449 -11.05 6.50 -8.71
CA TYR A 449 -11.61 5.29 -9.30
C TYR A 449 -11.69 4.14 -8.29
N ILE A 450 -10.67 3.95 -7.46
CA ILE A 450 -10.68 2.92 -6.41
C ILE A 450 -11.83 3.18 -5.44
N TYR A 451 -12.01 4.41 -4.99
CA TYR A 451 -13.10 4.77 -4.07
C TYR A 451 -14.49 4.64 -4.73
N LYS A 452 -14.66 5.14 -5.96
CA LYS A 452 -15.92 4.99 -6.72
C LYS A 452 -16.28 3.54 -7.02
N SER A 453 -15.29 2.65 -7.07
CA SER A 453 -15.47 1.22 -7.30
C SER A 453 -15.96 0.45 -6.06
N GLY A 454 -16.05 1.11 -4.89
CA GLY A 454 -16.46 0.48 -3.64
C GLY A 454 -15.38 -0.40 -3.00
N CYS A 455 -14.11 -0.24 -3.40
CA CYS A 455 -12.99 -0.88 -2.73
C CYS A 455 -12.87 -0.41 -1.27
N ILE A 456 -12.39 -1.29 -0.39
CA ILE A 456 -12.26 -1.01 1.06
C ILE A 456 -11.19 0.03 1.41
N GLY A 457 -10.34 0.40 0.46
CA GLY A 457 -9.29 1.39 0.61
C GLY A 457 -8.29 1.35 -0.55
N ALA A 458 -7.32 2.28 -0.51
CA ALA A 458 -6.22 2.38 -1.46
C ALA A 458 -4.89 2.54 -0.70
N ILE A 459 -3.79 2.09 -1.31
CA ILE A 459 -2.44 2.27 -0.78
C ILE A 459 -1.58 2.88 -1.87
N ILE A 460 -0.93 3.99 -1.57
CA ILE A 460 0.16 4.51 -2.40
C ILE A 460 1.41 3.73 -2.03
N TYR A 461 1.92 2.95 -2.99
CA TYR A 461 2.95 1.96 -2.75
C TYR A 461 4.30 2.54 -2.31
N SER A 462 4.70 3.70 -2.86
CA SER A 462 6.02 4.27 -2.61
C SER A 462 5.94 5.68 -2.02
N TRP A 463 6.46 5.82 -0.79
CA TRP A 463 6.65 7.13 -0.17
C TRP A 463 7.80 7.89 -0.81
N GLN A 464 8.92 7.21 -1.05
CA GLN A 464 10.15 7.81 -1.56
C GLN A 464 10.58 7.14 -2.87
N ASP A 465 11.42 7.85 -3.61
CA ASP A 465 12.15 7.28 -4.73
C ASP A 465 13.08 6.16 -4.24
N ASP A 466 13.22 5.12 -5.07
CA ASP A 466 13.98 3.92 -4.74
C ASP A 466 14.95 3.61 -5.87
N TRP A 467 16.16 4.15 -5.77
CA TRP A 467 17.23 3.98 -6.75
C TRP A 467 17.79 2.54 -6.80
N SER A 468 17.34 1.64 -5.91
CA SER A 468 17.67 0.23 -6.05
C SER A 468 16.80 -0.47 -7.10
N LYS A 469 15.70 0.17 -7.55
CA LYS A 469 14.78 -0.41 -8.52
C LYS A 469 15.34 -0.31 -9.94
N THR A 470 15.35 -1.45 -10.60
CA THR A 470 15.54 -1.56 -12.04
C THR A 470 14.17 -1.58 -12.74
N THR A 471 14.10 -1.06 -13.96
CA THR A 471 12.84 -1.08 -14.73
C THR A 471 12.57 -2.51 -15.23
N ALA A 472 11.68 -3.23 -14.54
CA ALA A 472 11.49 -4.69 -14.57
C ALA A 472 11.15 -5.36 -15.93
N PHE A 473 11.01 -4.58 -17.00
CA PHE A 473 10.62 -5.08 -18.33
C PHE A 473 11.63 -4.77 -19.43
N ASN A 474 12.68 -4.00 -19.12
CA ASN A 474 13.73 -3.67 -20.09
C ASN A 474 14.88 -4.67 -19.96
N LEU A 475 15.36 -5.19 -21.10
CA LEU A 475 16.55 -6.06 -21.12
C LEU A 475 17.79 -5.36 -20.54
N MET A 476 17.77 -4.04 -20.33
CA MET A 476 18.81 -3.30 -19.64
C MET A 476 19.01 -3.74 -18.17
N GLU A 477 17.96 -4.23 -17.49
CA GLU A 477 18.06 -4.69 -16.10
C GLU A 477 19.12 -5.78 -15.94
N ASP A 478 19.07 -6.81 -16.80
CA ASP A 478 19.98 -7.96 -16.81
C ASP A 478 21.47 -7.59 -16.99
N TYR A 479 21.76 -6.34 -17.39
CA TYR A 479 23.12 -5.88 -17.70
C TYR A 479 23.50 -4.56 -17.00
N SER A 480 22.66 -4.11 -16.06
CA SER A 480 22.90 -2.94 -15.21
C SER A 480 23.88 -3.29 -14.07
N ASP A 481 24.70 -2.33 -13.64
CA ASP A 481 25.64 -2.53 -12.53
C ASP A 481 24.95 -2.31 -11.18
N GLU A 482 24.26 -3.33 -10.69
CA GLU A 482 23.52 -3.31 -9.42
C GLU A 482 24.41 -3.03 -8.20
N SER A 483 25.73 -3.22 -8.32
CA SER A 483 26.65 -3.09 -7.19
C SER A 483 26.72 -1.67 -6.61
N SER A 484 26.11 -0.69 -7.26
CA SER A 484 26.07 0.70 -6.81
C SER A 484 24.77 1.46 -7.13
N SER A 485 23.69 0.76 -7.51
CA SER A 485 22.41 1.38 -7.90
C SER A 485 21.84 2.31 -6.82
N THR A 486 22.00 1.96 -5.54
CA THR A 486 21.55 2.81 -4.42
C THR A 486 22.29 4.15 -4.27
N TYR A 487 23.40 4.36 -4.99
CA TYR A 487 24.28 5.53 -4.81
C TYR A 487 24.20 6.55 -5.94
N TRP A 488 23.42 6.33 -6.99
CA TRP A 488 23.19 7.31 -8.05
C TRP A 488 21.81 7.08 -8.67
N TYR A 489 21.20 8.15 -9.18
CA TYR A 489 19.87 8.10 -9.74
C TYR A 489 19.92 7.97 -11.26
N ASP A 490 19.36 6.89 -11.79
CA ASP A 490 19.16 6.69 -13.22
C ASP A 490 17.80 7.24 -13.65
N VAL A 491 17.83 8.42 -14.26
CA VAL A 491 16.65 9.10 -14.82
C VAL A 491 15.98 8.30 -15.93
N GLN A 492 16.71 7.40 -16.59
CA GLN A 492 16.14 6.54 -17.63
C GLN A 492 15.41 5.31 -17.05
N ALA A 493 15.54 5.05 -15.74
CA ALA A 493 14.82 4.00 -15.04
C ALA A 493 13.56 4.58 -14.34
N SER A 494 12.39 4.34 -14.94
CA SER A 494 11.12 4.87 -14.41
C SER A 494 10.83 4.45 -12.97
N ASP A 495 11.17 3.20 -12.65
CA ASP A 495 10.78 2.56 -11.39
C ASP A 495 11.56 3.14 -10.20
N GLU A 496 12.67 3.86 -10.46
CA GLU A 496 13.40 4.61 -9.43
C GLU A 496 12.64 5.84 -8.92
N SER A 497 11.66 6.35 -9.69
CA SER A 497 11.05 7.68 -9.51
C SER A 497 9.57 7.68 -9.11
N PHE A 498 9.03 6.55 -8.65
CA PHE A 498 7.61 6.44 -8.28
C PHE A 498 7.24 7.05 -6.92
N GLY A 499 8.22 7.48 -6.11
CA GLY A 499 7.97 8.08 -4.81
C GLY A 499 7.26 9.43 -4.89
N LEU A 500 6.69 9.85 -3.76
CA LEU A 500 6.23 11.22 -3.48
C LEU A 500 7.34 12.12 -2.93
N MET A 501 8.45 11.52 -2.49
CA MET A 501 9.66 12.19 -2.03
C MET A 501 10.85 11.78 -2.91
N ALA A 502 11.56 12.75 -3.46
CA ALA A 502 12.79 12.56 -4.21
C ALA A 502 14.03 12.77 -3.34
N PHE A 503 15.15 12.20 -3.77
CA PHE A 503 16.48 12.56 -3.28
C PHE A 503 17.21 13.39 -4.35
N ARG A 504 17.82 14.51 -3.98
CA ARG A 504 18.61 15.34 -4.89
C ARG A 504 20.01 15.60 -4.33
N PRO A 505 21.08 15.64 -5.14
CA PRO A 505 22.42 15.94 -4.63
C PRO A 505 22.50 17.27 -3.85
N LYS A 506 23.24 17.31 -2.74
CA LYS A 506 23.40 18.48 -1.84
C LYS A 506 24.80 19.09 -1.87
N GLY A 507 24.91 20.42 -2.00
CA GLY A 507 26.13 21.19 -1.65
C GLY A 507 26.50 22.34 -2.61
N LYS A 508 27.41 23.23 -2.17
CA LYS A 508 27.98 24.29 -3.02
C LYS A 508 28.88 23.65 -4.10
N GLY A 509 28.36 23.52 -5.31
CA GLY A 509 29.10 23.05 -6.49
C GLY A 509 28.54 21.82 -7.20
N TYR A 510 27.39 21.27 -6.79
CA TYR A 510 26.72 20.19 -7.52
C TYR A 510 25.20 20.32 -7.48
N GLY A 511 24.60 20.27 -8.67
CA GLY A 511 23.19 20.51 -8.98
C GLY A 511 23.04 21.81 -9.74
N ILE A 512 23.15 21.77 -11.07
CA ILE A 512 22.71 22.89 -11.92
C ILE A 512 21.19 22.80 -11.99
N LEU A 513 20.50 23.85 -11.59
CA LEU A 513 19.07 23.95 -11.78
C LEU A 513 18.80 24.50 -13.18
N ILE A 514 18.09 23.74 -14.02
CA ILE A 514 17.74 24.17 -15.37
C ILE A 514 16.56 25.14 -15.30
N ASP A 515 16.80 26.42 -15.06
CA ASP A 515 15.75 27.42 -14.80
C ASP A 515 16.00 28.79 -15.43
N GLY A 516 17.10 28.96 -16.18
CA GLY A 516 17.48 30.22 -16.83
C GLY A 516 18.21 31.20 -15.91
N HIS A 517 18.41 30.88 -14.63
CA HIS A 517 19.21 31.68 -13.70
C HIS A 517 20.63 31.12 -13.62
N PHE A 518 21.53 31.72 -14.38
CA PHE A 518 22.87 31.17 -14.56
C PHE A 518 23.85 31.36 -13.39
N SER A 519 23.40 31.80 -12.21
CA SER A 519 24.28 32.00 -11.05
C SER A 519 24.96 30.71 -10.57
N ASP A 520 24.33 29.56 -10.83
CA ASP A 520 24.90 28.25 -10.50
C ASP A 520 26.18 27.96 -11.32
N TRP A 521 26.35 28.64 -12.46
CA TRP A 521 27.51 28.54 -13.33
C TRP A 521 28.66 29.48 -12.98
N ASP A 522 28.47 30.45 -12.07
CA ASP A 522 29.46 31.51 -11.77
C ASP A 522 30.78 30.97 -11.24
N ASN A 523 30.75 29.83 -10.54
CA ASN A 523 31.93 29.17 -9.98
C ASN A 523 32.56 28.13 -10.93
N ILE A 524 32.03 27.99 -12.14
CA ILE A 524 32.47 27.01 -13.13
C ILE A 524 33.23 27.74 -14.23
N ASN A 525 34.52 27.44 -14.35
CA ASN A 525 35.35 28.09 -15.36
C ASN A 525 35.05 27.56 -16.77
N PRO A 526 35.11 28.43 -17.79
CA PRO A 526 35.06 27.98 -19.19
C PRO A 526 36.17 26.97 -19.49
N ILE A 527 35.82 25.90 -20.19
CA ILE A 527 36.75 24.84 -20.62
C ILE A 527 37.33 25.09 -22.02
N SER A 528 36.74 26.01 -22.78
CA SER A 528 37.29 26.51 -24.04
C SER A 528 38.07 27.80 -23.82
N LYS A 529 39.13 28.01 -24.60
CA LYS A 529 39.91 29.25 -24.58
C LYS A 529 39.21 30.41 -25.30
N ASN A 530 38.38 30.08 -26.29
CA ASN A 530 37.84 31.04 -27.26
C ASN A 530 36.34 31.32 -27.06
N TYR A 531 35.63 30.45 -26.34
CA TYR A 531 34.18 30.51 -26.20
C TYR A 531 33.79 30.27 -24.74
N ASP A 532 32.70 30.91 -24.29
CA ASP A 532 32.16 30.67 -22.95
C ASP A 532 31.35 29.38 -22.94
N ILE A 533 32.08 28.27 -22.86
CA ILE A 533 31.56 26.90 -22.75
C ILE A 533 31.97 26.37 -21.38
N ARG A 534 31.00 26.03 -20.54
CA ARG A 534 31.24 25.47 -19.19
C ARG A 534 30.57 24.11 -19.09
N VAL A 535 31.22 23.19 -18.39
CA VAL A 535 30.72 21.82 -18.25
C VAL A 535 30.96 21.35 -16.82
N THR A 536 29.97 20.70 -16.25
CA THR A 536 30.06 20.01 -14.96
C THR A 536 29.18 18.78 -14.97
N SER A 537 29.15 18.03 -13.87
CA SER A 537 28.29 16.86 -13.75
C SER A 537 28.07 16.49 -12.29
N ASP A 538 26.93 15.92 -11.96
CA ASP A 538 26.68 15.26 -10.68
C ASP A 538 26.49 13.74 -10.87
N THR A 539 25.95 13.07 -9.86
CA THR A 539 25.74 11.61 -9.92
C THR A 539 24.64 11.19 -10.87
N SER A 540 23.77 12.10 -11.33
CA SER A 540 22.63 11.83 -12.19
C SER A 540 22.78 12.40 -13.61
N TYR A 541 23.40 13.58 -13.73
CA TYR A 541 23.44 14.33 -14.98
C TYR A 541 24.83 14.85 -15.33
N PHE A 542 25.08 14.91 -16.63
CA PHE A 542 26.08 15.77 -17.27
C PHE A 542 25.43 17.11 -17.62
N TYR A 543 26.09 18.23 -17.32
CA TYR A 543 25.59 19.58 -17.56
C TYR A 543 26.49 20.37 -18.50
N LEU A 544 25.88 21.15 -19.39
CA LEU A 544 26.57 22.04 -20.31
C LEU A 544 25.95 23.42 -20.30
N TYR A 545 26.80 24.44 -20.33
CA TYR A 545 26.44 25.84 -20.55
C TYR A 545 27.18 26.37 -21.76
N PHE A 546 26.47 27.14 -22.58
CA PHE A 546 27.04 27.83 -23.73
C PHE A 546 26.45 29.23 -23.84
N LYS A 547 27.33 30.23 -23.95
CA LYS A 547 26.92 31.62 -24.20
C LYS A 547 27.54 32.14 -25.49
N LYS A 548 26.69 32.76 -26.31
CA LYS A 548 27.09 33.46 -27.52
C LYS A 548 26.21 34.69 -27.69
N GLU A 549 26.84 35.85 -27.89
CA GLU A 549 26.10 37.08 -28.17
C GLU A 549 25.16 36.94 -29.38
N GLY A 550 23.90 37.35 -29.19
CA GLY A 550 22.84 37.24 -30.19
C GLY A 550 22.37 35.82 -30.47
N LEU A 551 22.49 34.89 -29.51
CA LEU A 551 22.04 33.51 -29.69
C LEU A 551 20.52 33.42 -29.82
N SER A 552 20.03 32.80 -30.89
CA SER A 552 18.59 32.63 -31.17
C SER A 552 18.25 31.19 -31.52
N LEU A 553 17.57 30.46 -30.63
CA LEU A 553 17.13 29.08 -30.90
C LEU A 553 16.14 28.98 -32.07
N THR A 554 15.50 30.07 -32.46
CA THR A 554 14.55 30.07 -33.60
C THR A 554 15.26 30.22 -34.95
N ASN A 555 16.44 30.82 -34.98
CA ASN A 555 17.15 31.13 -36.23
C ASN A 555 18.49 30.39 -36.38
N ASP A 556 19.04 29.93 -35.27
CA ASP A 556 20.33 29.27 -35.20
C ASP A 556 20.14 27.78 -34.89
N THR A 557 21.06 26.97 -35.39
CA THR A 557 21.19 25.56 -34.98
C THR A 557 22.53 25.38 -34.28
N ILE A 558 22.53 24.66 -33.17
CA ILE A 558 23.75 24.29 -32.45
C ILE A 558 23.85 22.77 -32.46
N TYR A 559 24.95 22.25 -32.97
CA TYR A 559 25.30 20.84 -32.85
C TYR A 559 26.40 20.67 -31.83
N ILE A 560 26.18 19.81 -30.84
CA ILE A 560 27.15 19.49 -29.81
C ILE A 560 27.50 18.01 -29.92
N GLY A 561 28.71 17.71 -30.37
CA GLY A 561 29.21 16.36 -30.53
C GLY A 561 29.91 15.85 -29.27
N LEU A 562 29.54 14.66 -28.81
CA LEU A 562 30.11 13.99 -27.64
C LEU A 562 30.87 12.72 -28.05
N ASP A 563 32.13 12.63 -27.65
CA ASP A 563 33.02 11.48 -27.82
C ASP A 563 33.13 10.74 -26.48
N ILE A 564 32.50 9.57 -26.39
CA ILE A 564 32.32 8.77 -25.17
C ILE A 564 33.14 7.48 -25.24
N THR A 565 33.08 6.75 -26.35
CA THR A 565 33.67 5.43 -26.51
C THR A 565 34.68 5.39 -27.65
N PRO A 566 35.81 4.67 -27.50
CA PRO A 566 36.78 4.50 -28.58
C PRO A 566 36.36 3.47 -29.64
N PHE A 567 35.16 2.87 -29.52
CA PHE A 567 34.74 1.72 -30.34
C PHE A 567 33.71 2.06 -31.44
N SER A 568 33.27 3.31 -31.51
CA SER A 568 32.34 3.82 -32.51
C SER A 568 32.57 5.31 -32.73
N GLY A 569 31.78 5.89 -33.62
CA GLY A 569 31.65 7.32 -33.78
C GLY A 569 32.05 7.78 -35.17
N SER A 570 31.53 8.94 -35.56
CA SER A 570 31.85 9.55 -36.84
C SER A 570 32.12 11.03 -36.71
N LYS A 571 32.95 11.56 -37.62
CA LYS A 571 33.15 12.99 -37.79
C LYS A 571 31.97 13.65 -38.51
N TYR A 572 31.14 12.89 -39.20
CA TYR A 572 30.07 13.41 -40.06
C TYR A 572 28.73 12.85 -39.62
N TRP A 573 27.74 13.72 -39.53
CA TRP A 573 26.35 13.29 -39.58
C TRP A 573 25.80 13.56 -40.96
N GLU A 574 25.94 12.56 -41.83
CA GLU A 574 25.67 12.68 -43.26
C GLU A 574 26.25 14.00 -43.84
N ASN A 575 25.39 14.84 -44.43
CA ASN A 575 25.76 16.17 -44.93
C ASN A 575 25.34 17.32 -44.00
N LYS A 576 24.91 17.01 -42.76
CA LYS A 576 24.37 18.02 -41.82
C LYS A 576 25.45 18.76 -41.05
N VAL A 577 26.45 18.05 -40.52
CA VAL A 577 27.51 18.63 -39.68
C VAL A 577 28.78 17.81 -39.74
N GLU A 578 29.93 18.48 -39.64
CA GLU A 578 31.27 17.89 -39.52
C GLU A 578 31.94 18.34 -38.21
N PHE A 579 32.51 17.39 -37.46
CA PHE A 579 33.25 17.60 -36.22
C PHE A 579 34.75 17.32 -36.40
N PRO A 580 35.63 17.99 -35.63
CA PRO A 580 37.08 17.77 -35.69
C PRO A 580 37.51 16.40 -35.14
N MET A 581 36.61 15.67 -34.48
CA MET A 581 36.82 14.34 -33.93
C MET A 581 35.62 13.43 -34.21
N PRO A 582 35.79 12.10 -34.20
CA PRO A 582 34.65 11.19 -34.15
C PRO A 582 33.81 11.45 -32.90
N VAL A 583 32.49 11.44 -33.04
CA VAL A 583 31.53 11.60 -31.94
C VAL A 583 30.51 10.47 -31.96
N ASP A 584 30.06 10.04 -30.79
CA ASP A 584 29.07 8.99 -30.58
C ASP A 584 27.65 9.55 -30.43
N PHE A 585 27.52 10.75 -29.88
CA PHE A 585 26.25 11.44 -29.71
C PHE A 585 26.32 12.85 -30.26
N ILE A 586 25.19 13.33 -30.78
CA ILE A 586 25.03 14.70 -31.24
C ILE A 586 23.78 15.28 -30.59
N LEU A 587 23.93 16.36 -29.84
CA LEU A 587 22.80 17.20 -29.45
C LEU A 587 22.56 18.21 -30.58
N GLU A 588 21.37 18.19 -31.15
CA GLU A 588 20.87 19.18 -32.10
C GLU A 588 19.94 20.11 -31.33
N LEU A 589 20.41 21.31 -31.01
CA LEU A 589 19.60 22.36 -30.40
C LEU A 589 19.04 23.23 -31.53
N LYS A 590 17.76 23.03 -31.80
CA LYS A 590 17.01 23.67 -32.88
C LYS A 590 15.60 23.94 -32.38
N GLY A 591 15.30 25.20 -32.12
CA GLY A 591 14.02 25.60 -31.56
C GLY A 591 13.73 25.03 -30.16
N TYR A 592 12.58 25.43 -29.62
CA TYR A 592 12.14 25.04 -28.29
C TYR A 592 11.52 23.63 -28.24
N ASN A 593 11.08 23.09 -29.39
CA ASN A 593 10.33 21.83 -29.48
C ASN A 593 10.95 20.77 -30.42
N GLU A 594 12.00 21.11 -31.19
CA GLU A 594 12.64 20.17 -32.14
C GLU A 594 13.98 19.64 -31.63
N SER A 595 14.50 20.24 -30.55
CA SER A 595 15.79 19.93 -29.95
C SER A 595 15.85 18.48 -29.45
N ARG A 596 16.98 17.80 -29.71
CA ARG A 596 17.14 16.38 -29.40
C ARG A 596 18.61 15.97 -29.26
N ILE A 597 18.82 14.79 -28.70
CA ILE A 597 20.06 14.03 -28.78
C ILE A 597 19.86 12.80 -29.68
N VAL A 598 20.80 12.58 -30.59
CA VAL A 598 20.87 11.40 -31.46
C VAL A 598 22.17 10.65 -31.19
N VAL A 599 22.16 9.34 -31.49
CA VAL A 599 23.29 8.44 -31.26
C VAL A 599 23.75 7.80 -32.56
N HIS A 600 25.06 7.64 -32.71
CA HIS A 600 25.68 6.88 -33.77
C HIS A 600 25.06 5.48 -33.81
N GLU A 601 24.62 5.02 -34.99
CA GLU A 601 23.77 3.82 -35.09
C GLU A 601 24.38 2.55 -34.48
N ARG A 602 25.71 2.39 -34.56
CA ARG A 602 26.44 1.29 -33.90
C ARG A 602 26.37 1.35 -32.36
N TYR A 603 26.25 2.55 -31.80
CA TYR A 603 26.18 2.77 -30.35
C TYR A 603 24.74 2.97 -29.85
N ASN A 604 23.74 2.74 -30.70
CA ASN A 604 22.33 2.76 -30.32
C ASN A 604 21.94 1.46 -29.60
N ILE A 605 21.96 1.50 -28.26
CA ILE A 605 21.63 0.33 -27.42
C ILE A 605 20.19 -0.16 -27.61
N PHE A 606 19.23 0.74 -27.89
CA PHE A 606 17.85 0.35 -28.15
C PHE A 606 17.75 -0.50 -29.44
N ASN A 607 18.41 -0.08 -30.52
CA ASN A 607 18.45 -0.86 -31.76
C ASN A 607 19.12 -2.22 -31.53
N TYR A 608 20.24 -2.27 -30.80
CA TYR A 608 20.87 -3.54 -30.47
C TYR A 608 19.92 -4.46 -29.69
N LEU A 609 19.31 -3.97 -28.60
CA LEU A 609 18.45 -4.79 -27.74
C LEU A 609 17.22 -5.31 -28.48
N TYR A 610 16.54 -4.45 -29.22
CA TYR A 610 15.18 -4.71 -29.68
C TYR A 610 15.04 -4.96 -31.18
N LYS A 611 16.02 -4.54 -31.99
CA LYS A 611 16.09 -4.85 -33.43
C LYS A 611 17.06 -5.98 -33.77
N TYR A 612 18.17 -6.14 -33.03
CA TYR A 612 19.21 -7.13 -33.35
C TYR A 612 19.17 -8.36 -32.42
N TYR A 613 19.13 -8.14 -31.10
CA TYR A 613 19.24 -9.21 -30.11
C TYR A 613 17.91 -9.95 -29.89
N SER A 614 16.86 -9.24 -29.48
CA SER A 614 15.56 -9.86 -29.14
C SER A 614 14.55 -9.89 -30.28
N ASN A 615 14.75 -9.08 -31.33
CA ASN A 615 13.87 -9.00 -32.50
C ASN A 615 12.39 -8.73 -32.17
N ILE A 616 12.11 -7.94 -31.12
CA ILE A 616 10.73 -7.62 -30.73
C ILE A 616 10.12 -6.47 -31.56
N ILE A 617 10.94 -5.71 -32.29
CA ILE A 617 10.53 -4.68 -33.26
C ILE A 617 10.98 -5.14 -34.66
N GLU A 618 11.33 -4.20 -35.55
CA GLU A 618 11.84 -4.48 -36.88
C GLU A 618 13.23 -5.10 -36.78
N LYS A 619 13.40 -6.29 -37.37
CA LYS A 619 14.66 -7.04 -37.32
C LYS A 619 15.77 -6.33 -38.10
N GLN A 620 16.92 -6.17 -37.47
CA GLN A 620 18.17 -5.76 -38.07
C GLN A 620 19.06 -6.99 -38.28
N GLU A 621 19.45 -7.27 -39.53
CA GLU A 621 20.21 -8.49 -39.85
C GLU A 621 21.71 -8.38 -39.56
N ASN A 622 22.30 -7.21 -39.80
CA ASN A 622 23.74 -6.99 -39.70
C ASN A 622 24.08 -5.92 -38.64
N PRO A 623 25.21 -6.04 -37.93
CA PRO A 623 25.74 -4.95 -37.13
C PRO A 623 26.03 -3.71 -37.99
N PRO A 624 25.77 -2.48 -37.50
CA PRO A 624 26.14 -1.27 -38.23
C PRO A 624 27.65 -1.07 -38.25
N ASP A 625 28.15 -0.38 -39.28
CA ASP A 625 29.58 -0.11 -39.46
C ASP A 625 30.15 0.75 -38.32
N ILE A 626 31.44 0.56 -38.02
CA ILE A 626 32.14 1.27 -36.94
C ILE A 626 32.25 2.77 -37.22
N ASP A 627 32.39 3.14 -38.49
CA ASP A 627 32.61 4.49 -39.02
C ASP A 627 31.40 5.02 -39.82
N SER A 628 30.20 4.52 -39.53
CA SER A 628 28.97 4.99 -40.17
C SER A 628 28.71 6.48 -39.93
N ASN A 629 28.24 7.19 -40.95
CA ASN A 629 27.85 8.60 -40.82
C ASN A 629 26.38 8.78 -40.37
N ILE A 630 25.72 7.70 -39.94
CA ILE A 630 24.30 7.68 -39.58
C ILE A 630 24.14 7.85 -38.07
N PHE A 631 23.35 8.85 -37.70
CA PHE A 631 22.87 9.05 -36.33
C PHE A 631 21.37 8.90 -36.28
N SER A 632 20.89 8.20 -35.25
CA SER A 632 19.49 7.81 -35.09
C SER A 632 18.94 8.28 -33.75
N ALA A 633 17.62 8.45 -33.70
CA ALA A 633 16.91 8.80 -32.48
C ALA A 633 17.07 7.73 -31.39
N ILE A 634 17.11 8.17 -30.14
CA ILE A 634 17.22 7.30 -28.96
C ILE A 634 15.82 7.00 -28.45
N TYR A 635 15.50 5.72 -28.25
CA TYR A 635 14.20 5.27 -27.77
C TYR A 635 14.31 4.51 -26.44
N LEU A 636 13.25 4.56 -25.65
CA LEU A 636 13.04 3.70 -24.48
C LEU A 636 11.81 2.82 -24.68
N LEU A 637 11.96 1.54 -24.35
CA LEU A 637 10.84 0.61 -24.32
C LEU A 637 10.03 0.84 -23.03
N ASN A 638 8.72 0.98 -23.17
CA ASN A 638 7.77 1.13 -22.08
C ASN A 638 7.02 -0.20 -21.84
N ARG A 639 6.62 -0.88 -22.92
CA ARG A 639 5.92 -2.18 -22.85
C ARG A 639 6.34 -3.10 -23.99
N LYS A 640 6.60 -4.38 -23.69
CA LYS A 640 6.78 -5.45 -24.68
C LYS A 640 5.46 -5.81 -25.37
N ASN A 641 5.50 -6.76 -26.30
CA ASN A 641 4.29 -7.39 -26.84
C ASN A 641 3.41 -7.93 -25.69
N PHE A 642 2.12 -7.64 -25.74
CA PHE A 642 1.17 -8.13 -24.74
C PHE A 642 0.15 -9.07 -25.38
N TYR A 643 0.08 -10.30 -24.90
CA TYR A 643 -0.83 -11.32 -25.42
C TYR A 643 -2.07 -11.45 -24.54
N PHE A 644 -3.23 -11.10 -25.10
CA PHE A 644 -4.52 -11.32 -24.45
C PHE A 644 -4.98 -12.75 -24.70
N ARG A 645 -4.85 -13.60 -23.68
CA ARG A 645 -5.21 -15.03 -23.77
C ARG A 645 -6.69 -15.26 -24.09
N GLU A 646 -7.56 -14.39 -23.61
CA GLU A 646 -9.02 -14.50 -23.76
C GLU A 646 -9.49 -14.21 -25.19
N THR A 647 -8.84 -13.25 -25.86
CA THR A 647 -9.18 -12.80 -27.21
C THR A 647 -8.21 -13.33 -28.28
N ASN A 648 -7.13 -14.00 -27.87
CA ASN A 648 -6.04 -14.45 -28.73
C ASN A 648 -5.41 -13.32 -29.57
N THR A 649 -5.32 -12.11 -29.00
CA THR A 649 -4.75 -10.93 -29.67
C THR A 649 -3.37 -10.57 -29.11
N VAL A 650 -2.47 -10.08 -29.97
CA VAL A 650 -1.18 -9.52 -29.58
C VAL A 650 -1.22 -8.02 -29.79
N ILE A 651 -0.96 -7.25 -28.73
CA ILE A 651 -0.76 -5.81 -28.84
C ILE A 651 0.74 -5.53 -29.06
N PRO A 652 1.11 -4.70 -30.06
CA PRO A 652 2.50 -4.35 -30.35
C PRO A 652 3.21 -3.65 -29.16
N PRO A 653 4.55 -3.62 -29.18
CA PRO A 653 5.31 -2.96 -28.12
C PRO A 653 5.07 -1.44 -28.16
N VAL A 654 5.19 -0.80 -26.99
CA VAL A 654 5.11 0.65 -26.84
C VAL A 654 6.49 1.16 -26.45
N TYR A 655 7.01 2.10 -27.22
CA TYR A 655 8.28 2.78 -26.97
C TYR A 655 8.16 4.24 -27.41
N TYR A 656 9.02 5.11 -26.87
CA TYR A 656 9.01 6.55 -27.13
C TYR A 656 10.42 7.08 -27.31
N GLU A 657 10.57 8.18 -28.04
CA GLU A 657 11.85 8.85 -28.27
C GLU A 657 12.28 9.57 -26.98
N THR A 658 13.20 8.98 -26.21
CA THR A 658 13.79 9.57 -25.00
C THR A 658 14.82 10.66 -25.34
N GLY A 659 15.33 10.66 -26.57
CA GLY A 659 16.30 11.65 -27.03
C GLY A 659 15.72 13.05 -27.27
N LYS A 660 14.39 13.26 -27.25
CA LYS A 660 13.82 14.61 -27.41
C LYS A 660 14.06 15.42 -26.15
N LEU A 661 14.70 16.58 -26.30
CA LEU A 661 15.00 17.46 -25.18
C LEU A 661 13.81 18.37 -24.91
N VAL A 662 13.45 18.50 -23.63
CA VAL A 662 12.32 19.32 -23.20
C VAL A 662 12.82 20.71 -22.77
N TYR A 663 12.34 21.77 -23.43
CA TYR A 663 12.54 23.13 -22.92
C TYR A 663 11.65 23.37 -21.70
N GLY A 664 12.18 23.98 -20.65
CA GLY A 664 11.36 24.39 -19.51
C GLY A 664 12.15 24.84 -18.29
N ASN A 665 11.47 24.87 -17.16
CA ASN A 665 12.02 25.33 -15.88
C ASN A 665 11.96 24.20 -14.83
N ALA A 666 13.11 23.65 -14.44
CA ALA A 666 13.25 22.59 -13.46
C ALA A 666 13.29 23.09 -12.00
N ASN A 667 13.04 24.38 -11.75
CA ASN A 667 12.96 24.94 -10.40
C ASN A 667 11.61 24.63 -9.75
N PRO A 668 11.55 23.82 -8.67
CA PRO A 668 10.29 23.44 -8.02
C PRO A 668 9.52 24.62 -7.43
N ASN A 669 10.16 25.76 -7.21
CA ASN A 669 9.51 26.97 -6.68
C ASN A 669 8.94 27.86 -7.79
N SER A 670 9.20 27.53 -9.06
CA SER A 670 8.65 28.25 -10.20
C SER A 670 7.18 27.89 -10.45
N SER A 671 6.40 28.86 -10.93
CA SER A 671 5.05 28.61 -11.43
C SER A 671 5.05 27.85 -12.77
N GLU A 672 6.17 27.87 -13.49
CA GLU A 672 6.39 27.16 -14.75
C GLU A 672 7.15 25.83 -14.56
N TYR A 673 7.12 25.27 -13.33
CA TYR A 673 7.89 24.08 -13.00
C TYR A 673 7.55 22.88 -13.89
N ASN A 674 8.57 22.35 -14.55
CA ASN A 674 8.54 21.13 -15.33
C ASN A 674 9.71 20.25 -14.90
N SER A 675 9.43 19.18 -14.15
CA SER A 675 10.44 18.25 -13.67
C SER A 675 11.19 17.51 -14.79
N LEU A 676 10.66 17.51 -16.02
CA LEU A 676 11.26 16.89 -17.20
C LEU A 676 12.10 17.86 -18.04
N ALA A 677 12.23 19.15 -17.66
CA ALA A 677 12.97 20.13 -18.46
C ALA A 677 14.46 19.77 -18.59
N ASP A 678 14.96 19.59 -19.80
CA ASP A 678 16.36 19.24 -20.09
C ASP A 678 17.23 20.46 -20.38
N PHE A 679 16.63 21.53 -20.91
CA PHE A 679 17.36 22.77 -21.21
C PHE A 679 16.53 24.03 -21.00
N ASN A 680 17.21 25.14 -20.75
CA ASN A 680 16.65 26.47 -20.64
C ASN A 680 17.55 27.48 -21.37
N LYS A 681 16.96 28.57 -21.84
CA LYS A 681 17.66 29.68 -22.48
C LYS A 681 17.11 30.99 -21.95
N GLU A 682 18.01 31.85 -21.48
CA GLU A 682 17.70 33.22 -21.13
C GLU A 682 18.77 34.15 -21.74
N GLY A 683 18.33 35.21 -22.41
CA GLY A 683 19.21 36.09 -23.19
C GLY A 683 20.07 35.32 -24.20
N ASP A 684 21.39 35.44 -24.09
CA ASP A 684 22.39 34.88 -25.01
C ASP A 684 22.96 33.52 -24.58
N ALA A 685 22.44 32.96 -23.49
CA ALA A 685 22.98 31.77 -22.87
C ALA A 685 21.96 30.63 -22.83
N ILE A 686 22.47 29.40 -22.95
CA ILE A 686 21.73 28.16 -22.84
C ILE A 686 22.41 27.26 -21.82
N GLU A 687 21.61 26.57 -21.02
CA GLU A 687 22.04 25.51 -20.11
C GLU A 687 21.28 24.23 -20.40
N ILE A 688 21.94 23.10 -20.20
CA ILE A 688 21.47 21.77 -20.60
C ILE A 688 21.88 20.77 -19.53
N ARG A 689 21.00 19.83 -19.21
CA ARG A 689 21.30 18.60 -18.47
C ARG A 689 21.04 17.37 -19.33
N ILE A 690 21.86 16.34 -19.16
CA ILE A 690 21.78 15.08 -19.91
C ILE A 690 21.94 13.93 -18.90
N PRO A 691 20.96 13.03 -18.77
CA PRO A 691 21.12 11.83 -17.95
C PRO A 691 22.30 10.98 -18.41
N TRP A 692 23.08 10.42 -17.47
CA TRP A 692 24.23 9.58 -17.81
C TRP A 692 23.88 8.39 -18.73
N MET A 693 22.78 7.70 -18.43
CA MET A 693 22.33 6.55 -19.23
C MET A 693 21.82 6.93 -20.62
N LEU A 694 21.37 8.17 -20.84
CA LEU A 694 20.97 8.63 -22.17
C LEU A 694 22.18 8.67 -23.14
N ILE A 695 23.39 8.84 -22.60
CA ILE A 695 24.66 8.79 -23.34
C ILE A 695 25.47 7.52 -23.05
N ASN A 696 24.78 6.42 -22.69
CA ASN A 696 25.35 5.10 -22.43
C ASN A 696 26.44 5.06 -21.33
N ILE A 697 26.47 6.02 -20.40
CA ILE A 697 27.32 5.97 -19.21
C ILE A 697 26.56 5.21 -18.11
N LYS A 698 26.81 3.91 -18.03
CA LYS A 698 26.08 2.99 -17.14
C LYS A 698 26.46 3.07 -15.66
N ASN A 699 27.63 3.62 -15.36
CA ASN A 699 28.02 3.86 -13.98
C ASN A 699 28.96 5.07 -13.88
N PRO A 700 28.45 6.28 -13.55
CA PRO A 700 29.27 7.48 -13.41
C PRO A 700 30.23 7.41 -12.20
N LEU A 701 29.89 6.65 -11.16
CA LEU A 701 30.72 6.50 -9.95
C LEU A 701 32.02 5.73 -10.25
N LYS A 702 31.92 4.68 -11.06
CA LYS A 702 33.07 3.87 -11.53
C LYS A 702 33.66 4.38 -12.84
N ARG A 703 33.02 5.37 -13.47
CA ARG A 703 33.33 5.90 -14.81
C ARG A 703 33.33 4.83 -15.89
N LEU A 704 32.24 4.07 -15.93
CA LEU A 704 32.03 3.00 -16.89
C LEU A 704 30.95 3.44 -17.87
N ALA A 705 31.30 3.38 -19.16
CA ALA A 705 30.35 3.45 -20.26
C ALA A 705 30.16 2.07 -20.89
N GLN A 706 29.10 1.95 -21.67
CA GLN A 706 28.84 0.76 -22.46
C GLN A 706 29.99 0.53 -23.46
N GLY A 707 30.48 -0.70 -23.57
CA GLY A 707 31.46 -1.07 -24.59
C GLY A 707 30.80 -1.42 -25.93
N ASP A 708 31.56 -1.98 -26.86
CA ASP A 708 31.00 -2.49 -28.11
C ASP A 708 30.15 -3.74 -27.88
N PHE A 709 28.83 -3.57 -27.81
CA PHE A 709 27.88 -4.65 -27.57
C PHE A 709 27.62 -5.53 -28.81
N TYR A 710 27.87 -5.03 -30.03
CA TYR A 710 27.76 -5.87 -31.23
C TYR A 710 28.90 -6.89 -31.30
N SER A 711 30.10 -6.52 -30.83
CA SER A 711 31.27 -7.41 -30.86
C SER A 711 31.41 -8.28 -29.60
N LYS A 712 31.04 -7.78 -28.43
CA LYS A 712 31.34 -8.43 -27.13
C LYS A 712 30.10 -8.74 -26.27
N GLY A 713 28.91 -8.41 -26.74
CA GLY A 713 27.67 -8.55 -25.96
C GLY A 713 27.45 -7.43 -24.94
N LEU A 714 26.33 -7.49 -24.21
CA LEU A 714 25.86 -6.40 -23.34
C LEU A 714 26.73 -6.17 -22.10
N ASP A 715 27.47 -7.17 -21.63
CA ASP A 715 28.42 -7.02 -20.53
C ASP A 715 29.65 -6.17 -20.87
N SER A 716 29.86 -5.90 -22.17
CA SER A 716 30.93 -5.07 -22.67
C SER A 716 30.92 -3.69 -22.00
N GLN A 717 32.06 -3.30 -21.44
CA GLN A 717 32.21 -2.02 -20.74
C GLN A 717 33.55 -1.39 -21.04
N VAL A 718 33.58 -0.07 -20.96
CA VAL A 718 34.79 0.73 -21.16
C VAL A 718 34.94 1.75 -20.04
N PHE A 719 36.17 1.84 -19.52
CA PHE A 719 36.51 2.85 -18.53
C PHE A 719 36.80 4.18 -19.22
N ILE A 720 36.10 5.24 -18.82
CA ILE A 720 36.15 6.57 -19.45
C ILE A 720 36.63 7.63 -18.47
N LYS A 721 37.85 8.14 -18.65
CA LYS A 721 38.35 9.24 -17.80
C LYS A 721 37.77 10.60 -18.20
N ASN A 722 37.48 10.76 -19.48
CA ASN A 722 37.10 12.04 -20.08
C ASN A 722 36.00 11.85 -21.12
N ILE A 723 35.26 12.91 -21.38
CA ILE A 723 34.33 13.06 -22.49
C ILE A 723 34.91 14.11 -23.44
N GLY A 724 35.01 13.78 -24.72
CA GLY A 724 35.33 14.78 -25.75
C GLY A 724 34.10 15.57 -26.14
N LEU A 725 34.25 16.88 -26.35
CA LEU A 725 33.18 17.81 -26.71
C LEU A 725 33.63 18.71 -27.88
N SER A 726 32.77 18.94 -28.87
CA SER A 726 32.94 20.00 -29.87
C SER A 726 31.59 20.61 -30.20
N ILE A 727 31.55 21.94 -30.36
CA ILE A 727 30.34 22.69 -30.71
C ILE A 727 30.48 23.21 -32.14
N CYS A 728 29.52 22.87 -33.00
CA CYS A 728 29.31 23.49 -34.30
C CYS A 728 28.09 24.42 -34.20
N TYR A 729 28.32 25.71 -34.37
CA TYR A 729 27.26 26.72 -34.38
C TYR A 729 26.96 27.14 -35.82
N GLU A 730 25.68 27.11 -36.19
CA GLU A 730 25.19 27.56 -37.48
C GLU A 730 24.16 28.67 -37.31
N GLY A 731 24.62 29.92 -37.37
CA GLY A 731 23.76 31.10 -37.46
C GLY A 731 23.61 31.59 -38.91
N LYS A 732 22.70 32.54 -39.13
CA LYS A 732 22.37 33.08 -40.46
C LYS A 732 23.59 33.61 -41.24
N ASN A 733 24.50 34.30 -40.57
CA ASN A 733 25.68 34.95 -41.19
C ASN A 733 27.01 34.54 -40.54
N TYR A 734 26.99 33.66 -39.54
CA TYR A 734 28.17 33.31 -38.76
C TYR A 734 28.13 31.82 -38.43
N ARG A 735 29.22 31.12 -38.72
CA ARG A 735 29.40 29.71 -38.41
C ARG A 735 30.77 29.51 -37.80
N PHE A 736 30.85 28.61 -36.83
CA PHE A 736 32.13 28.17 -36.28
C PHE A 736 32.02 26.74 -35.76
N THR A 737 33.17 26.09 -35.69
CA THR A 737 33.35 24.80 -35.05
C THR A 737 34.50 24.93 -34.05
N THR A 738 34.28 24.52 -32.80
CA THR A 738 35.36 24.53 -31.80
C THR A 738 36.33 23.38 -32.04
N GLU A 739 37.58 23.52 -31.59
CA GLU A 739 38.45 22.36 -31.44
C GLU A 739 37.84 21.30 -30.49
N LYS A 740 38.49 20.12 -30.40
CA LYS A 740 38.17 19.11 -29.38
C LYS A 740 38.45 19.69 -28.00
N ILE A 741 37.40 19.88 -27.23
CA ILE A 741 37.43 20.21 -25.81
C ILE A 741 37.32 18.90 -25.02
N THR A 742 37.95 18.82 -23.85
CA THR A 742 37.94 17.61 -23.02
C THR A 742 37.37 17.92 -21.65
N TYR A 743 36.28 17.26 -21.28
CA TYR A 743 35.74 17.28 -19.93
C TYR A 743 36.26 16.06 -19.15
N LYS A 744 36.85 16.29 -17.97
CA LYS A 744 37.32 15.21 -17.10
C LYS A 744 36.22 14.84 -16.11
N ILE A 745 35.77 13.59 -16.14
CA ILE A 745 34.72 13.11 -15.24
C ILE A 745 35.26 13.13 -13.79
N PRO A 746 34.58 13.79 -12.84
CA PRO A 746 35.03 13.86 -11.46
C PRO A 746 35.01 12.48 -10.80
N SER A 747 35.59 12.38 -9.60
CA SER A 747 35.40 11.19 -8.75
C SER A 747 34.37 11.57 -7.70
N PHE A 748 33.22 10.89 -7.72
CA PHE A 748 32.18 11.11 -6.73
C PHE A 748 32.58 10.39 -5.43
N LYS A 749 32.78 11.14 -4.35
CA LYS A 749 33.11 10.62 -3.01
C LYS A 749 32.19 11.29 -1.99
N ASN A 750 31.69 10.52 -1.01
CA ASN A 750 30.86 11.01 0.10
C ASN A 750 29.64 11.82 -0.37
N ILE A 751 28.81 11.22 -1.24
CA ILE A 751 27.68 11.92 -1.84
C ILE A 751 26.64 12.20 -0.75
N LYS A 752 26.22 13.46 -0.66
CA LYS A 752 25.14 13.90 0.22
C LYS A 752 23.92 14.19 -0.63
N TYR A 753 22.76 13.85 -0.09
CA TYR A 753 21.47 14.08 -0.73
C TYR A 753 20.55 14.87 0.20
N ASP A 754 19.73 15.72 -0.38
CA ASP A 754 18.58 16.34 0.26
C ASP A 754 17.32 15.58 -0.11
N GLN A 755 16.42 15.44 0.87
CA GLN A 755 15.08 14.92 0.66
C GLN A 755 14.17 16.08 0.24
N ILE A 756 13.42 15.89 -0.84
CA ILE A 756 12.53 16.90 -1.38
C ILE A 756 11.17 16.27 -1.67
N LEU A 757 10.12 16.84 -1.09
CA LEU A 757 8.75 16.48 -1.43
C LEU A 757 8.43 16.96 -2.84
N LYS A 758 7.99 16.02 -3.68
CA LYS A 758 7.60 16.30 -5.07
C LYS A 758 6.31 17.08 -5.12
N LYS A 759 6.01 17.70 -6.27
CA LYS A 759 4.69 18.32 -6.47
C LYS A 759 3.53 17.33 -6.33
N SER A 760 3.74 16.06 -6.68
CA SER A 760 2.77 14.98 -6.46
C SER A 760 2.37 14.83 -5.00
N TYR A 761 3.30 14.96 -4.05
CA TYR A 761 3.01 14.91 -2.62
C TYR A 761 1.95 15.93 -2.22
N TYR A 762 2.15 17.20 -2.60
CA TYR A 762 1.24 18.28 -2.20
C TYR A 762 -0.14 18.12 -2.84
N ILE A 763 -0.20 17.66 -4.10
CA ILE A 763 -1.48 17.35 -4.78
C ILE A 763 -2.27 16.27 -4.02
N ILE A 764 -1.57 15.21 -3.58
CA ILE A 764 -2.20 14.11 -2.82
C ILE A 764 -2.60 14.57 -1.42
N MET A 765 -1.75 15.36 -0.76
CA MET A 765 -2.04 15.94 0.54
C MET A 765 -3.30 16.81 0.49
N ASP A 766 -3.45 17.65 -0.52
CA ASP A 766 -4.64 18.47 -0.70
C ASP A 766 -5.88 17.61 -0.99
N TYR A 767 -5.75 16.59 -1.84
CA TYR A 767 -6.84 15.64 -2.12
C TYR A 767 -7.36 14.93 -0.86
N TRP A 768 -6.48 14.48 0.04
CA TRP A 768 -6.85 13.84 1.31
C TRP A 768 -7.31 14.81 2.40
N LYS A 769 -7.13 16.12 2.24
CA LYS A 769 -7.76 17.11 3.13
C LYS A 769 -9.23 17.31 2.78
N ASP A 770 -9.54 17.24 1.49
CA ASP A 770 -10.87 17.47 0.95
C ASP A 770 -11.78 16.22 0.97
N ASN A 771 -11.22 15.02 1.19
CA ASN A 771 -11.92 13.72 1.22
C ASN A 771 -11.51 12.89 2.44
#